data_AF-A0A0Q8HQ98-F1
#
_entry.id   AF-A0A0Q8HQ98-F1
#
_cell.length_a   1.000
_cell.length_b   1.000
_cell.length_c   1.000
_cell.angle_alpha   90.00
_cell.angle_beta   90.00
_cell.angle_gamma   90.00
#
_symmetry.space_group_name_H-M   'P 1'
#
loop_
_entity.id
_entity.type
_entity.pdbx_description
1 polymer ?
#
loop_
_entity_poly.entity_id
_entity_poly.type
_entity_poly.pdbx_seq_one_letter_code
_entity_poly.pdbx_strand_id
1 'polypeptide(L)'
;MKSKRLTAVALVCAVSPVVVLPALVSGALPSPAAHAAAAALPPESRVAFTDERDQVYSRDVTLSTFTGSVSGDTGTVESLGLVDEPELGYVDRPVHEGELSKTPGESGLAWVSTKDTPEGEVYHEDSDGGITRVTCDNDDLETHPVPGTDGDSQVFFASDADGDWDIYAAIRSDDGDCNWTITNLTPDSPGDDLWPSPFVTEDFDGGGTFGIVYSTAEEGRLPDLALISFQFTASDPQWDGDPGAFDAPVQLTPTPGYAETQPAVAPDLPDAGLTVAYTSNEDTPEGSIRLLEVFNPSANWDPWTDEEEPPASSEAAWVENFGEIYPYLAYTRREEDPYGDIATARYDPADSGNPEPHFFRNNPVFTTPGVAETHPVWLDGFTGGSTSDTSGEIAYTARALHTNIDPTDSRVLDADISDVRVDGTERTRVVDEIIDDEIRVDEAGPDYSPDGGRIAFSRQVGVSDSITPLEREIWTADTDGANAESLATSTGHTALDRDRDPVWSPDGTRIAFVRERRAASTASTATSTVYVVDLAAQTTIMVTPPLDFDAEDPELDHRTWEDSDPDWSPDGTQLILRRTTQSCCNPDPGPFLNRPAPGWTQGADRLPARGETLPINDDSLWVVPVETAAIGVRVRTCPEFCDYIIGRHPAWAPDGSAIVFVNSGALVLGTIQENSDDDFLVETEGITRPFWDGNTTESQATLAWADEPAWAPDSSEISFSGQPMGQPDQRGIYRILPDATGLAVITDERGPETEPTYQPTPRADVAVTAVVTGSPASVGGPLTATYTVTNLGPQTALGVVLTTTLTAGATIISATTTSGPPVTCAADGTGCTIPSLPMGEPVTYVVTFSHPVPVAAGTATAIVTTSTVDPAEGNNTATATYQVMLVAPPKADLAVFLGLDSPTGYVGGHRIVRVRVRNLGPQAAQAVQLTATWPDGVVAAIQPPALDPPLPPLQVTPACLPGGLVCNLGNIPPGTDVLFAVALTTATEGDFTLAAKVSATTIDPALPNNQDTIELPVLQPAIRLVPAVARPGQVVLAYGENMPPGTEVVLSWDEGEGVPIDPGPLTVLDDGTIRRSLLILRREQLGGRTITATSTTEEFTPVTGDILVVLRSLSPPDLVGRG
;
A
#
# COMPACT_ATOMS: atom_id res chain seq x y z
N MET A 1 3.25 17.37 59.84
CA MET A 1 2.05 17.67 60.65
C MET A 1 0.83 17.00 60.02
N LYS A 2 0.18 16.10 60.78
CA LYS A 2 -1.18 15.51 60.65
C LYS A 2 -1.64 15.11 59.22
N SER A 3 -1.48 13.86 58.79
CA SER A 3 -2.32 12.69 59.12
C SER A 3 -3.82 12.86 58.84
N LYS A 4 -4.38 12.04 57.93
CA LYS A 4 -5.57 11.23 58.21
C LYS A 4 -5.61 10.00 57.30
N ARG A 5 -5.65 8.84 57.96
CA ARG A 5 -5.77 7.48 57.44
C ARG A 5 -7.25 7.09 57.22
N LEU A 6 -7.44 6.09 56.37
CA LEU A 6 -8.24 4.85 56.51
C LEU A 6 -9.24 4.55 55.35
N THR A 7 -8.81 3.58 54.54
CA THR A 7 -9.44 2.25 54.32
C THR A 7 -10.55 2.07 53.28
N ALA A 8 -10.31 1.01 52.49
CA ALA A 8 -11.05 0.40 51.39
C ALA A 8 -12.53 0.06 51.62
N VAL A 9 -13.28 -0.08 50.51
CA VAL A 9 -14.03 -1.29 50.08
C VAL A 9 -14.63 -1.03 48.68
N ALA A 10 -14.59 -2.06 47.83
CA ALA A 10 -15.11 -2.13 46.46
C ALA A 10 -16.65 -2.07 46.35
N LEU A 11 -17.18 -1.52 45.24
CA LEU A 11 -18.18 -2.19 44.38
C LEU A 11 -18.48 -1.38 43.10
N VAL A 12 -18.66 -2.16 42.02
CA VAL A 12 -19.09 -1.89 40.65
C VAL A 12 -20.40 -1.08 40.52
N CYS A 13 -20.47 -0.14 39.56
CA CYS A 13 -21.51 -0.07 38.49
C CYS A 13 -21.41 1.18 37.60
N ALA A 14 -21.16 0.93 36.31
CA ALA A 14 -21.80 1.49 35.11
C ALA A 14 -22.05 3.01 34.97
N VAL A 15 -21.37 3.63 34.00
CA VAL A 15 -21.99 4.55 33.03
C VAL A 15 -21.35 4.30 31.64
N SER A 16 -22.19 4.07 30.64
CA SER A 16 -21.90 3.79 29.24
C SER A 16 -21.01 4.82 28.54
N PRO A 17 -20.18 4.42 27.56
CA PRO A 17 -19.81 5.31 26.47
C PRO A 17 -20.86 5.24 25.36
N VAL A 18 -21.15 6.43 24.84
CA VAL A 18 -22.02 6.71 23.72
C VAL A 18 -21.53 5.95 22.49
N VAL A 19 -22.45 5.18 21.88
CA VAL A 19 -22.28 4.59 20.55
C VAL A 19 -22.23 5.72 19.54
N VAL A 20 -21.06 5.97 18.94
CA VAL A 20 -20.96 6.72 17.70
C VAL A 20 -21.00 5.69 16.57
N LEU A 21 -22.13 5.66 15.86
CA LEU A 21 -22.29 4.92 14.61
C LEU A 21 -21.49 5.64 13.51
N PRO A 22 -20.57 4.98 12.78
CA PRO A 22 -20.13 5.51 11.50
C PRO A 22 -21.23 5.24 10.46
N ALA A 23 -21.67 6.31 9.81
CA ALA A 23 -22.54 6.23 8.65
C ALA A 23 -21.73 5.65 7.46
N LEU A 24 -22.31 4.67 6.78
CA LEU A 24 -21.92 4.27 5.44
C LEU A 24 -22.03 5.47 4.48
N VAL A 25 -21.00 5.73 3.67
CA VAL A 25 -21.03 5.98 2.21
C VAL A 25 -19.64 6.42 1.70
N SER A 26 -19.17 5.69 0.67
CA SER A 26 -18.19 6.00 -0.39
C SER A 26 -16.85 6.71 -0.07
N GLY A 27 -15.76 5.99 -0.36
CA GLY A 27 -14.52 6.48 -0.98
C GLY A 27 -14.01 7.85 -0.56
N ALA A 28 -13.17 7.85 0.48
CA ALA A 28 -12.15 8.87 0.71
C ALA A 28 -10.95 8.16 1.34
N LEU A 29 -9.78 8.33 0.74
CA LEU A 29 -8.49 7.94 1.31
C LEU A 29 -8.34 8.56 2.72
N PRO A 30 -7.64 7.89 3.66
CA PRO A 30 -7.32 8.53 4.93
C PRO A 30 -6.50 9.80 4.70
N SER A 31 -6.78 10.86 5.46
CA SER A 31 -6.01 12.11 5.42
C SER A 31 -4.62 11.94 6.06
N PRO A 32 -3.63 12.80 5.73
CA PRO A 32 -2.23 12.69 6.18
C PRO A 32 -2.00 12.67 7.71
N ALA A 33 -3.00 13.09 8.50
CA ALA A 33 -2.92 13.14 9.97
C ALA A 33 -3.18 11.79 10.70
N ALA A 34 -3.08 10.66 10.01
CA ALA A 34 -3.38 9.32 10.56
C ALA A 34 -2.19 8.35 10.56
N HIS A 35 -0.95 8.86 10.47
CA HIS A 35 0.18 8.15 11.06
C HIS A 35 -0.04 8.17 12.58
N ALA A 36 -0.80 7.20 13.09
CA ALA A 36 -0.86 6.95 14.51
C ALA A 36 0.57 6.64 14.93
N ALA A 37 1.17 7.48 15.80
CA ALA A 37 2.48 7.26 16.40
C ALA A 37 2.68 5.77 16.70
N ALA A 38 3.34 5.08 15.77
CA ALA A 38 3.69 3.70 15.94
C ALA A 38 4.65 3.67 17.13
N ALA A 39 4.54 2.66 17.98
CA ALA A 39 5.52 2.50 19.04
C ALA A 39 6.90 2.40 18.38
N ALA A 40 7.89 3.14 18.89
CA ALA A 40 9.28 3.02 18.43
C ALA A 40 9.67 1.55 18.34
N LEU A 41 10.50 1.21 17.35
CA LEU A 41 10.97 -0.16 17.15
C LEU A 41 11.53 -0.73 18.47
N PRO A 42 11.37 -2.04 18.72
CA PRO A 42 12.00 -2.68 19.86
C PRO A 42 13.52 -2.41 19.87
N PRO A 43 14.17 -2.13 21.02
CA PRO A 43 15.60 -1.83 21.08
C PRO A 43 16.50 -2.92 20.49
N GLU A 44 16.03 -4.17 20.48
CA GLU A 44 16.74 -5.31 19.90
C GLU A 44 16.71 -5.36 18.36
N SER A 45 15.99 -4.45 17.70
CA SER A 45 15.94 -4.38 16.23
C SER A 45 17.33 -4.01 15.70
N ARG A 46 17.70 -4.55 14.54
CA ARG A 46 19.04 -4.37 13.97
C ARG A 46 18.99 -3.65 12.64
N VAL A 47 20.04 -2.90 12.34
CA VAL A 47 20.29 -2.22 11.07
C VAL A 47 21.64 -2.70 10.58
N ALA A 48 21.70 -3.21 9.35
CA ALA A 48 22.96 -3.43 8.64
C ALA A 48 23.26 -2.21 7.78
N PHE A 49 24.54 -1.96 7.52
CA PHE A 49 25.02 -0.82 6.75
C PHE A 49 26.37 -1.16 6.14
N THR A 50 26.74 -0.41 5.12
CA THR A 50 28.10 -0.38 4.58
C THR A 50 28.96 0.45 5.54
N ASP A 51 30.04 -0.16 6.00
CA ASP A 51 31.02 0.39 6.93
C ASP A 51 32.30 0.65 6.14
N GLU A 52 32.45 1.87 5.62
CA GLU A 52 33.58 2.22 4.76
C GLU A 52 34.83 2.46 5.62
N ARG A 53 35.87 1.63 5.45
CA ARG A 53 37.17 1.93 6.05
C ARG A 53 38.03 2.76 5.11
N ASP A 54 38.42 3.91 5.63
CA ASP A 54 39.27 4.85 4.94
C ASP A 54 40.73 4.42 4.94
N GLN A 55 41.43 4.71 3.83
CA GLN A 55 42.85 4.41 3.67
C GLN A 55 43.62 5.72 3.49
N VAL A 56 44.73 5.86 4.22
CA VAL A 56 45.64 7.00 4.04
C VAL A 56 46.67 6.73 2.96
N TYR A 57 46.81 7.72 2.09
CA TYR A 57 47.79 7.81 1.03
C TYR A 57 48.69 9.01 1.29
N SER A 58 49.92 8.96 0.79
CA SER A 58 50.77 10.14 0.74
C SER A 58 51.22 10.46 -0.68
N ARG A 59 51.46 11.75 -0.92
CA ARG A 59 51.95 12.22 -2.21
C ARG A 59 52.81 13.46 -2.11
N ASP A 60 53.86 13.49 -2.92
CA ASP A 60 54.71 14.65 -3.10
C ASP A 60 53.99 15.77 -3.86
N VAL A 61 54.02 16.97 -3.27
CA VAL A 61 53.57 18.23 -3.85
C VAL A 61 54.78 19.13 -4.07
N THR A 62 54.97 19.59 -5.31
CA THR A 62 56.08 20.47 -5.69
C THR A 62 55.66 21.93 -5.75
N LEU A 63 56.40 22.79 -5.04
CA LEU A 63 56.30 24.23 -5.14
C LEU A 63 57.15 24.75 -6.31
N SER A 64 56.47 25.16 -7.39
CA SER A 64 57.10 25.73 -8.57
C SER A 64 56.99 27.27 -8.58
N THR A 65 58.12 27.98 -8.52
CA THR A 65 58.15 29.45 -8.61
C THR A 65 58.45 29.90 -10.04
N PHE A 66 57.48 30.47 -10.73
CA PHE A 66 57.62 31.05 -12.07
C PHE A 66 57.76 32.57 -12.01
N THR A 67 58.89 33.14 -12.40
CA THR A 67 58.96 34.60 -12.64
C THR A 67 58.38 34.93 -14.02
N GLY A 68 57.15 35.44 -14.08
CA GLY A 68 56.50 35.86 -15.33
C GLY A 68 55.43 36.94 -15.12
N SER A 69 55.38 37.92 -16.02
CA SER A 69 54.39 39.01 -15.95
C SER A 69 53.02 38.54 -16.46
N VAL A 70 52.02 38.52 -15.58
CA VAL A 70 50.61 38.52 -15.98
C VAL A 70 49.97 39.80 -15.44
N SER A 71 49.18 40.47 -16.28
CA SER A 71 48.30 41.62 -15.94
C SER A 71 48.90 42.84 -15.23
N GLY A 72 50.20 43.13 -15.37
CA GLY A 72 50.74 44.47 -15.08
C GLY A 72 51.38 44.67 -13.71
N ASP A 73 51.40 43.64 -12.85
CA ASP A 73 52.30 43.59 -11.69
C ASP A 73 53.48 42.64 -11.97
N THR A 74 54.69 43.11 -11.69
CA THR A 74 55.90 42.28 -11.69
C THR A 74 55.94 41.50 -10.38
N GLY A 75 55.45 40.25 -10.39
CA GLY A 75 55.51 39.34 -9.24
C GLY A 75 55.99 37.94 -9.62
N THR A 76 56.57 37.23 -8.66
CA THR A 76 56.85 35.79 -8.74
C THR A 76 55.52 35.04 -8.65
N VAL A 77 55.24 34.16 -9.60
CA VAL A 77 54.03 33.31 -9.66
C VAL A 77 54.39 31.96 -9.04
N GLU A 78 53.90 31.64 -7.85
CA GLU A 78 54.12 30.33 -7.22
C GLU A 78 52.93 29.40 -7.53
N SER A 79 53.18 28.18 -8.00
CA SER A 79 52.16 27.15 -8.22
C SER A 79 52.57 25.84 -7.57
N LEU A 80 51.66 25.26 -6.79
CA LEU A 80 51.78 23.89 -6.30
C LEU A 80 51.24 22.94 -7.37
N GLY A 81 51.97 21.87 -7.64
CA GLY A 81 51.60 20.84 -8.61
C GLY A 81 52.22 19.48 -8.25
N LEU A 82 51.58 18.42 -8.72
CA LEU A 82 52.01 17.04 -8.49
C LEU A 82 53.32 16.73 -9.24
N VAL A 83 54.19 15.90 -8.66
CA VAL A 83 55.41 15.42 -9.34
C VAL A 83 55.02 14.48 -10.50
N ASP A 84 55.66 14.63 -11.66
CA ASP A 84 55.29 14.01 -12.97
C ASP A 84 55.29 12.46 -13.02
N GLU A 85 55.72 11.76 -11.96
CA GLU A 85 55.66 10.29 -11.84
C GLU A 85 54.99 9.92 -10.51
N PRO A 86 53.82 9.24 -10.50
CA PRO A 86 53.23 8.75 -9.27
C PRO A 86 54.04 7.55 -8.76
N GLU A 87 55.02 7.77 -7.88
CA GLU A 87 55.32 6.76 -6.86
C GLU A 87 54.23 6.92 -5.80
N LEU A 88 53.22 6.05 -5.85
CA LEU A 88 52.19 5.99 -4.82
C LEU A 88 52.87 5.52 -3.52
N GLY A 89 53.17 6.46 -2.64
CA GLY A 89 53.55 6.18 -1.26
C GLY A 89 52.32 5.72 -0.51
N TYR A 90 52.17 4.41 -0.32
CA TYR A 90 51.28 3.91 0.71
C TYR A 90 51.92 4.24 2.06
N VAL A 91 51.19 4.93 2.93
CA VAL A 91 51.59 5.02 4.32
C VAL A 91 51.18 3.69 4.94
N ASP A 92 52.15 2.79 5.18
CA ASP A 92 51.92 1.47 5.80
C ASP A 92 51.59 1.60 7.29
N ARG A 93 50.51 2.31 7.57
CA ARG A 93 49.97 2.57 8.89
C ARG A 93 48.48 2.25 8.84
N PRO A 94 48.00 1.34 9.70
CA PRO A 94 46.58 1.09 9.85
C PRO A 94 45.99 2.29 10.58
N VAL A 95 45.49 3.25 9.82
CA VAL A 95 44.82 4.45 10.33
C VAL A 95 43.32 4.32 10.10
N HIS A 96 42.54 4.87 11.01
CA HIS A 96 41.10 5.04 10.94
C HIS A 96 40.85 6.44 10.37
N GLU A 97 40.00 6.54 9.33
CA GLU A 97 39.30 7.80 8.97
C GLU A 97 40.10 9.07 8.71
N GLY A 98 41.35 8.97 8.28
CA GLY A 98 42.13 10.20 8.10
C GLY A 98 42.37 10.96 9.38
N GLU A 99 42.17 10.31 10.51
CA GLU A 99 42.53 10.83 11.83
C GLU A 99 44.04 10.83 12.06
N LEU A 100 44.81 10.53 11.01
CA LEU A 100 46.22 10.84 10.99
C LEU A 100 46.36 12.35 11.20
N SER A 101 47.13 12.73 12.19
CA SER A 101 47.40 14.12 12.51
C SER A 101 48.88 14.34 12.79
N LYS A 102 49.27 15.60 12.65
CA LYS A 102 50.62 16.07 12.91
C LYS A 102 50.56 17.50 13.43
N THR A 103 51.38 17.80 14.43
CA THR A 103 51.54 19.18 14.89
C THR A 103 52.54 19.91 13.98
N PRO A 104 52.18 21.09 13.42
CA PRO A 104 53.07 21.83 12.53
C PRO A 104 54.41 22.17 13.21
N GLY A 105 55.52 21.68 12.65
CA GLY A 105 56.88 21.98 13.09
C GLY A 105 57.55 20.86 13.88
N GLU A 106 56.82 19.79 14.21
CA GLU A 106 57.31 18.65 14.98
C GLU A 106 57.34 17.36 14.15
N SER A 107 58.01 16.30 14.61
CA SER A 107 58.18 15.07 13.81
C SER A 107 57.23 13.92 14.17
N GLY A 108 56.54 13.99 15.32
CA GLY A 108 55.64 12.92 15.76
C GLY A 108 54.26 12.95 15.10
N LEU A 109 53.62 11.78 15.03
CA LEU A 109 52.33 11.55 14.35
C LEU A 109 51.38 10.80 15.28
N ALA A 110 50.08 11.10 15.22
CA ALA A 110 49.06 10.35 15.95
C ALA A 110 47.93 9.94 15.02
N TRP A 111 47.25 8.84 15.32
CA TRP A 111 46.10 8.34 14.56
C TRP A 111 45.25 7.41 15.42
N VAL A 112 43.97 7.24 15.08
CA VAL A 112 43.14 6.15 15.62
C VAL A 112 43.25 4.94 14.71
N SER A 113 43.16 3.73 15.24
CA SER A 113 43.14 2.49 14.46
C SER A 113 42.11 1.52 14.99
N THR A 114 41.22 1.05 14.12
CA THR A 114 40.24 -0.03 14.40
C THR A 114 40.80 -1.43 14.19
N LYS A 115 42.11 -1.54 13.93
CA LYS A 115 42.76 -2.84 13.65
C LYS A 115 42.64 -3.81 14.82
N ASP A 116 42.77 -3.32 16.05
CA ASP A 116 42.85 -4.16 17.26
C ASP A 116 41.50 -4.22 18.02
N THR A 117 40.65 -3.20 17.90
CA THR A 117 39.31 -3.10 18.50
C THR A 117 38.34 -2.38 17.54
N PRO A 118 37.05 -2.78 17.47
CA PRO A 118 36.02 -2.08 16.70
C PRO A 118 35.75 -0.63 17.14
N GLU A 119 36.11 -0.29 18.36
CA GLU A 119 35.95 1.04 18.96
C GLU A 119 37.01 2.03 18.47
N GLY A 120 38.14 1.54 17.94
CA GLY A 120 39.24 2.36 17.46
C GLY A 120 40.07 2.89 18.62
N GLU A 121 41.40 2.74 18.55
CA GLU A 121 42.27 3.24 19.63
C GLU A 121 43.39 4.12 19.12
N VAL A 122 43.85 5.04 19.96
CA VAL A 122 44.85 6.04 19.63
C VAL A 122 46.24 5.41 19.62
N TYR A 123 46.99 5.68 18.56
CA TYR A 123 48.40 5.32 18.40
C TYR A 123 49.22 6.58 18.18
N HIS A 124 50.49 6.49 18.60
CA HIS A 124 51.47 7.55 18.45
C HIS A 124 52.77 7.00 17.87
N GLU A 125 53.31 7.70 16.88
CA GLU A 125 54.65 7.49 16.36
C GLU A 125 55.55 8.65 16.78
N ASP A 126 56.62 8.33 17.50
CA ASP A 126 57.62 9.32 17.90
C ASP A 126 58.58 9.68 16.76
N SER A 127 59.39 10.72 16.98
CA SER A 127 60.38 11.24 16.03
C SER A 127 61.46 10.22 15.62
N ASP A 128 61.62 9.11 16.35
CA ASP A 128 62.52 8.01 16.02
C ASP A 128 61.83 6.91 15.18
N GLY A 129 60.53 7.05 14.89
CA GLY A 129 59.70 6.08 14.15
C GLY A 129 59.16 4.94 15.01
N GLY A 130 59.20 5.08 16.34
CA GLY A 130 58.64 4.11 17.28
C GLY A 130 57.13 4.29 17.44
N ILE A 131 56.36 3.24 17.13
CA ILE A 131 54.90 3.22 17.27
C ILE A 131 54.53 2.65 18.64
N THR A 132 53.67 3.35 19.39
CA THR A 132 53.07 2.86 20.64
C THR A 132 51.57 3.06 20.65
N ARG A 133 50.84 2.13 21.29
CA ARG A 133 49.41 2.30 21.58
C ARG A 133 49.23 3.22 22.79
N VAL A 134 48.43 4.28 22.63
CA VAL A 134 48.19 5.33 23.63
C VAL A 134 47.02 4.95 24.53
N THR A 135 45.85 4.69 23.94
CA THR A 135 44.67 4.18 24.64
C THR A 135 44.68 2.65 24.61
N CYS A 136 44.19 2.03 25.68
CA CYS A 136 44.10 0.56 25.79
C CYS A 136 42.82 0.12 26.50
N ASP A 137 41.80 0.97 26.47
CA ASP A 137 40.47 0.68 26.99
C ASP A 137 39.58 0.33 25.80
N ASN A 138 38.93 -0.83 25.86
CA ASN A 138 38.43 -1.46 24.64
C ASN A 138 36.94 -1.22 24.39
N ASP A 139 36.29 -0.41 25.22
CA ASP A 139 34.85 -0.12 25.14
C ASP A 139 34.57 1.40 24.99
N ASP A 140 35.59 2.26 25.15
CA ASP A 140 35.49 3.72 24.99
C ASP A 140 35.84 4.09 23.53
N LEU A 141 35.28 5.19 23.05
CA LEU A 141 35.55 5.75 21.73
C LEU A 141 36.57 6.85 21.84
N GLU A 142 37.51 6.84 20.89
CA GLU A 142 38.50 7.88 20.77
C GLU A 142 38.60 8.38 19.33
N THR A 143 38.74 9.70 19.18
CA THR A 143 38.74 10.37 17.89
C THR A 143 39.68 11.58 17.91
N HIS A 144 40.05 12.04 16.72
CA HIS A 144 40.81 13.27 16.47
C HIS A 144 42.07 13.43 17.35
N PRO A 145 42.95 12.42 17.41
CA PRO A 145 44.18 12.53 18.16
C PRO A 145 45.08 13.55 17.49
N VAL A 146 45.85 14.33 18.25
CA VAL A 146 46.84 15.30 17.80
C VAL A 146 48.06 15.23 18.71
N PRO A 147 49.29 15.06 18.18
CA PRO A 147 50.50 15.15 18.99
C PRO A 147 50.62 16.48 19.72
N GLY A 148 51.29 16.51 20.86
CA GLY A 148 51.62 17.76 21.52
C GLY A 148 52.58 18.62 20.70
N THR A 149 52.83 19.83 21.18
CA THR A 149 53.79 20.77 20.56
C THR A 149 55.25 20.32 20.69
N ASP A 150 55.52 19.21 21.37
CA ASP A 150 56.84 18.57 21.43
C ASP A 150 56.95 17.34 20.53
N GLY A 151 55.87 16.95 19.85
CA GLY A 151 55.77 15.81 18.95
C GLY A 151 55.84 14.43 19.60
N ASP A 152 56.56 14.27 20.72
CA ASP A 152 57.03 12.95 21.18
C ASP A 152 56.42 12.43 22.49
N SER A 153 55.99 13.31 23.40
CA SER A 153 55.63 12.89 24.77
C SER A 153 54.19 13.15 25.17
N GLN A 154 53.43 13.83 24.33
CA GLN A 154 52.04 14.20 24.58
C GLN A 154 51.17 13.89 23.37
N VAL A 155 49.95 13.41 23.62
CA VAL A 155 48.90 13.26 22.61
C VAL A 155 47.60 13.77 23.22
N PHE A 156 46.90 14.64 22.50
CA PHE A 156 45.57 15.12 22.85
C PHE A 156 44.57 14.44 21.94
N PHE A 157 43.40 14.06 22.43
CA PHE A 157 42.36 13.39 21.65
C PHE A 157 41.01 13.65 22.29
N ALA A 158 39.92 13.42 21.58
CA ALA A 158 38.59 13.43 22.17
C ALA A 158 38.15 12.00 22.50
N SER A 159 37.44 11.81 23.61
CA SER A 159 36.93 10.51 24.02
C SER A 159 35.61 10.61 24.76
N ASP A 160 34.78 9.56 24.65
CA ASP A 160 33.46 9.45 25.31
C ASP A 160 33.51 8.63 26.63
N ALA A 161 34.68 8.40 27.21
CA ALA A 161 34.90 7.49 28.34
C ALA A 161 34.05 7.79 29.61
N ASP A 162 33.50 8.99 29.76
CA ASP A 162 32.56 9.39 30.82
C ASP A 162 31.08 9.50 30.39
N GLY A 163 30.79 9.25 29.12
CA GLY A 163 29.45 9.25 28.51
C GLY A 163 29.07 10.56 27.81
N ASP A 164 30.00 11.49 27.71
CA ASP A 164 29.99 12.73 26.91
C ASP A 164 31.37 12.91 26.25
N TRP A 165 31.43 13.59 25.11
CA TRP A 165 32.71 13.80 24.41
C TRP A 165 33.53 14.87 25.12
N ASP A 166 34.72 14.49 25.58
CA ASP A 166 35.64 15.37 26.29
C ASP A 166 37.04 15.35 25.68
N ILE A 167 37.81 16.41 25.92
CA ILE A 167 39.22 16.47 25.51
C ILE A 167 40.09 15.78 26.56
N TYR A 168 40.79 14.74 26.15
CA TYR A 168 41.76 14.01 26.95
C TYR A 168 43.19 14.33 26.52
N ALA A 169 44.10 14.22 27.48
CA ALA A 169 45.53 14.29 27.25
C ALA A 169 46.22 13.05 27.78
N ALA A 170 47.00 12.41 26.91
CA ALA A 170 47.89 11.32 27.23
C ALA A 170 49.33 11.84 27.33
N ILE A 171 49.99 11.56 28.45
CA ILE A 171 51.42 11.86 28.64
C ILE A 171 52.22 10.58 28.77
N ARG A 172 53.28 10.48 27.97
CA ARG A 172 54.15 9.31 27.90
C ARG A 172 54.87 9.11 29.23
N SER A 173 54.64 7.96 29.87
CA SER A 173 55.29 7.63 31.15
C SER A 173 56.53 6.73 30.97
N ASP A 174 56.56 5.89 29.93
CA ASP A 174 57.74 5.19 29.40
C ASP A 174 57.53 4.71 27.93
N ASP A 175 58.44 3.87 27.39
CA ASP A 175 58.45 3.41 25.98
C ASP A 175 57.57 2.16 25.71
N GLY A 176 56.63 1.83 26.60
CA GLY A 176 55.74 0.67 26.43
C GLY A 176 54.36 1.02 25.87
N ASP A 177 53.77 0.11 25.11
CA ASP A 177 52.34 0.17 24.75
C ASP A 177 51.47 0.27 26.00
N CYS A 178 50.38 1.04 25.91
CA CYS A 178 49.43 1.26 27.00
C CYS A 178 50.02 1.94 28.23
N ASN A 179 51.20 2.56 28.15
CA ASN A 179 51.87 3.15 29.30
C ASN A 179 51.87 4.68 29.27
N TRP A 180 50.68 5.22 29.03
CA TRP A 180 50.39 6.64 29.00
C TRP A 180 49.55 7.01 30.22
N THR A 181 49.82 8.20 30.78
CA THR A 181 48.96 8.77 31.81
C THR A 181 47.89 9.60 31.10
N ILE A 182 46.66 9.10 31.09
CA ILE A 182 45.52 9.73 30.44
C ILE A 182 44.74 10.56 31.46
N THR A 183 44.41 11.79 31.11
CA THR A 183 43.67 12.73 31.97
C THR A 183 42.63 13.49 31.15
N ASN A 184 41.37 13.48 31.62
CA ASN A 184 40.32 14.35 31.09
C ASN A 184 40.63 15.82 31.43
N LEU A 185 40.71 16.68 30.40
CA LEU A 185 40.98 18.11 30.51
C LEU A 185 39.71 18.96 30.62
N THR A 186 38.58 18.45 30.15
CA THR A 186 37.28 19.15 30.11
C THR A 186 36.15 18.47 30.91
N PRO A 187 36.39 17.79 32.05
CA PRO A 187 35.41 16.91 32.72
C PRO A 187 34.17 17.61 33.32
N ASP A 188 34.11 18.93 33.24
CA ASP A 188 33.00 19.76 33.71
C ASP A 188 32.34 20.53 32.53
N SER A 189 32.67 20.17 31.28
CA SER A 189 32.13 20.82 30.08
C SER A 189 30.63 20.54 29.97
N PRO A 190 29.81 21.54 29.60
CA PRO A 190 28.37 21.36 29.42
C PRO A 190 27.98 20.84 28.03
N GLY A 191 28.94 20.50 27.16
CA GLY A 191 28.73 20.08 25.78
C GLY A 191 29.81 19.12 25.28
N ASP A 192 29.60 18.57 24.09
CA ASP A 192 30.51 17.64 23.44
C ASP A 192 31.72 18.40 22.87
N ASP A 193 32.91 18.09 23.37
CA ASP A 193 34.17 18.75 23.04
C ASP A 193 35.02 17.89 22.07
N LEU A 194 35.33 18.43 20.90
CA LEU A 194 35.97 17.71 19.78
C LEU A 194 37.09 18.53 19.09
N TRP A 195 37.91 17.86 18.28
CA TRP A 195 39.03 18.42 17.48
C TRP A 195 40.00 19.29 18.30
N PRO A 196 40.75 18.70 19.25
CA PRO A 196 41.77 19.45 19.97
C PRO A 196 42.90 19.90 19.05
N SER A 197 43.27 21.18 19.12
CA SER A 197 44.37 21.78 18.36
C SER A 197 45.32 22.50 19.32
N PRO A 198 46.42 21.83 19.76
CA PRO A 198 47.34 22.38 20.74
C PRO A 198 48.26 23.44 20.12
N PHE A 199 48.66 24.43 20.93
CA PHE A 199 49.63 25.44 20.54
C PHE A 199 50.50 25.89 21.71
N VAL A 200 51.65 26.48 21.36
CA VAL A 200 52.55 27.12 22.31
C VAL A 200 52.99 28.47 21.77
N THR A 201 53.02 29.49 22.63
CA THR A 201 53.62 30.80 22.33
C THR A 201 54.74 31.09 23.31
N GLU A 202 55.89 31.56 22.82
CA GLU A 202 57.03 31.91 23.66
C GLU A 202 57.17 33.44 23.82
N ASP A 203 57.28 33.89 25.05
CA ASP A 203 57.66 35.27 25.38
C ASP A 203 59.19 35.44 25.30
N PHE A 204 59.63 36.64 24.96
CA PHE A 204 61.06 37.01 24.93
C PHE A 204 61.82 36.78 26.25
N ASP A 205 61.12 36.69 27.38
CA ASP A 205 61.67 36.46 28.72
C ASP A 205 61.75 34.96 29.10
N GLY A 206 61.37 34.06 28.18
CA GLY A 206 61.44 32.60 28.30
C GLY A 206 60.24 31.95 28.99
N GLY A 207 59.20 32.69 29.37
CA GLY A 207 57.87 32.14 29.68
C GLY A 207 57.00 32.04 28.43
N GLY A 208 55.73 31.69 28.58
CA GLY A 208 54.84 31.57 27.44
C GLY A 208 53.44 31.07 27.79
N THR A 209 52.62 30.85 26.76
CA THR A 209 51.27 30.27 26.89
C THR A 209 51.25 28.92 26.22
N PHE A 210 50.73 27.91 26.90
CA PHE A 210 50.28 26.67 26.27
C PHE A 210 48.76 26.69 26.25
N GLY A 211 48.15 26.27 25.15
CA GLY A 211 46.70 26.18 25.06
C GLY A 211 46.23 25.18 24.04
N ILE A 212 44.94 24.88 24.10
CA ILE A 212 44.25 23.96 23.20
C ILE A 212 42.99 24.68 22.73
N VAL A 213 42.88 24.87 21.42
CA VAL A 213 41.64 25.31 20.78
C VAL A 213 40.87 24.05 20.39
N TYR A 214 39.57 24.02 20.66
CA TYR A 214 38.69 22.89 20.35
C TYR A 214 37.29 23.39 19.99
N SER A 215 36.46 22.52 19.45
CA SER A 215 35.04 22.82 19.18
C SER A 215 34.19 22.25 20.29
N THR A 216 33.15 22.97 20.71
CA THR A 216 32.26 22.55 21.80
C THR A 216 30.80 22.71 21.40
N ALA A 217 29.99 21.67 21.60
CA ALA A 217 28.56 21.66 21.26
C ALA A 217 27.70 21.37 22.50
N GLU A 218 27.12 22.40 23.12
CA GLU A 218 26.10 22.20 24.17
C GLU A 218 24.82 21.58 23.58
N GLU A 219 24.13 20.71 24.33
CA GLU A 219 22.88 20.07 23.92
C GLU A 219 21.87 21.09 23.32
N GLY A 220 21.50 20.88 22.04
CA GLY A 220 20.56 21.73 21.31
C GLY A 220 21.13 23.08 20.83
N ARG A 221 22.46 23.24 20.84
CA ARG A 221 23.19 24.36 20.23
C ARG A 221 24.09 23.87 19.11
N LEU A 222 24.42 24.78 18.20
CA LEU A 222 25.46 24.53 17.19
C LEU A 222 26.84 24.65 17.84
N PRO A 223 27.85 23.92 17.34
CA PRO A 223 29.20 23.97 17.88
C PRO A 223 29.82 25.36 17.73
N ASP A 224 30.59 25.78 18.74
CA ASP A 224 31.37 27.01 18.79
C ASP A 224 32.84 26.68 19.14
N LEU A 225 33.79 27.60 18.89
CA LEU A 225 35.19 27.40 19.28
C LEU A 225 35.44 27.82 20.73
N ALA A 226 36.21 27.01 21.46
CA ALA A 226 36.64 27.25 22.82
C ALA A 226 38.17 27.09 22.99
N LEU A 227 38.68 27.67 24.07
CA LEU A 227 40.10 27.66 24.43
C LEU A 227 40.27 27.33 25.92
N ILE A 228 41.10 26.33 26.21
CA ILE A 228 41.74 26.16 27.52
C ILE A 228 43.22 26.52 27.40
N SER A 229 43.76 27.25 28.37
CA SER A 229 45.19 27.63 28.33
C SER A 229 45.77 27.80 29.72
N PHE A 230 47.09 27.77 29.82
CA PHE A 230 47.81 28.18 31.01
C PHE A 230 49.11 28.89 30.67
N GLN A 231 49.62 29.64 31.64
CA GLN A 231 50.87 30.40 31.51
C GLN A 231 52.03 29.66 32.15
N PHE A 232 53.12 29.46 31.41
CA PHE A 232 54.35 28.83 31.89
C PHE A 232 55.50 29.83 32.01
N THR A 233 56.58 29.43 32.69
CA THR A 233 57.76 30.30 32.90
C THR A 233 59.03 29.62 32.41
N ALA A 234 60.11 30.39 32.19
CA ALA A 234 61.41 29.83 31.80
C ALA A 234 61.99 28.79 32.77
N SER A 235 61.54 28.79 34.03
CA SER A 235 61.94 27.80 35.03
C SER A 235 61.10 26.53 35.04
N ASP A 236 59.96 26.54 34.35
CA ASP A 236 58.97 25.48 34.32
C ASP A 236 58.22 25.55 32.96
N PRO A 237 58.87 25.13 31.86
CA PRO A 237 58.43 25.45 30.51
C PRO A 237 57.49 24.41 29.88
N GLN A 238 57.11 23.36 30.60
CA GLN A 238 56.31 22.26 30.08
C GLN A 238 55.18 21.92 31.04
N TRP A 239 54.02 21.60 30.48
CA TRP A 239 52.91 21.02 31.24
C TRP A 239 53.30 19.62 31.73
N ASP A 240 53.07 19.32 33.01
CA ASP A 240 53.44 18.06 33.65
C ASP A 240 52.29 17.06 33.78
N GLY A 241 51.14 17.34 33.13
CA GLY A 241 49.95 16.51 33.21
C GLY A 241 48.94 16.91 34.26
N ASP A 242 49.15 18.01 35.00
CA ASP A 242 48.16 18.51 35.95
C ASP A 242 47.03 19.28 35.22
N PRO A 243 45.81 18.73 35.12
CA PRO A 243 44.70 19.43 34.46
C PRO A 243 44.31 20.69 35.25
N GLY A 244 44.62 20.76 36.56
CA GLY A 244 44.40 21.94 37.39
C GLY A 244 45.31 23.12 37.06
N ALA A 245 46.27 22.96 36.13
CA ALA A 245 47.08 24.05 35.62
C ALA A 245 46.31 24.96 34.65
N PHE A 246 45.31 24.43 33.95
CA PHE A 246 44.52 25.19 32.97
C PHE A 246 43.61 26.23 33.64
N ASP A 247 43.55 27.41 33.05
CA ASP A 247 42.52 28.40 33.33
C ASP A 247 41.14 27.88 32.86
N ALA A 248 40.06 28.46 33.39
CA ALA A 248 38.71 28.08 32.98
C ALA A 248 38.52 28.28 31.46
N PRO A 249 37.76 27.40 30.78
CA PRO A 249 37.51 27.51 29.34
C PRO A 249 36.99 28.89 28.93
N VAL A 250 37.50 29.39 27.82
CA VAL A 250 37.10 30.65 27.20
C VAL A 250 36.51 30.35 25.84
N GLN A 251 35.22 30.66 25.66
CA GLN A 251 34.59 30.64 24.35
C GLN A 251 35.22 31.72 23.47
N LEU A 252 35.82 31.32 22.35
CA LEU A 252 36.46 32.21 21.39
C LEU A 252 35.40 32.84 20.48
N THR A 253 34.45 32.05 20.01
CA THR A 253 33.40 32.48 19.09
C THR A 253 32.02 32.22 19.70
N PRO A 254 31.21 33.27 19.86
CA PRO A 254 29.83 33.10 20.32
C PRO A 254 28.87 33.51 19.18
N THR A 255 28.98 32.87 18.01
CA THR A 255 28.28 33.31 16.80
C THR A 255 26.90 32.66 16.71
N PRO A 256 25.79 33.35 17.06
CA PRO A 256 24.52 32.68 17.23
C PRO A 256 23.95 32.22 15.88
N GLY A 257 23.72 30.92 15.75
CA GLY A 257 23.04 30.34 14.59
C GLY A 257 23.97 29.79 13.50
N TYR A 258 25.27 29.73 13.76
CA TYR A 258 26.25 29.09 12.90
C TYR A 258 27.02 28.02 13.69
N ALA A 259 27.46 26.98 12.99
CA ALA A 259 28.32 25.92 13.48
C ALA A 259 29.76 26.26 13.12
N GLU A 260 30.66 26.15 14.09
CA GLU A 260 32.09 26.41 13.94
C GLU A 260 32.89 25.24 14.51
N THR A 261 33.66 24.57 13.65
CA THR A 261 34.27 23.27 13.95
C THR A 261 35.69 23.14 13.39
N GLN A 262 36.38 22.04 13.73
CA GLN A 262 37.66 21.62 13.14
C GLN A 262 38.76 22.71 13.18
N PRO A 263 39.07 23.29 14.36
CA PRO A 263 40.12 24.29 14.46
C PRO A 263 41.50 23.69 14.16
N ALA A 264 42.29 24.44 13.40
CA ALA A 264 43.69 24.17 13.14
C ALA A 264 44.52 25.42 13.42
N VAL A 265 45.31 25.37 14.49
CA VAL A 265 46.17 26.49 14.87
C VAL A 265 47.41 26.54 13.96
N ALA A 266 47.70 27.72 13.42
CA ALA A 266 48.88 27.95 12.60
C ALA A 266 50.17 27.90 13.45
N PRO A 267 51.31 27.46 12.88
CA PRO A 267 52.61 27.59 13.54
C PRO A 267 52.94 29.07 13.84
N ASP A 268 53.72 29.35 14.88
CA ASP A 268 54.06 30.72 15.30
C ASP A 268 54.59 31.56 14.12
N LEU A 269 53.82 32.59 13.73
CA LEU A 269 54.11 33.44 12.59
C LEU A 269 54.73 34.75 13.08
N PRO A 270 55.94 35.13 12.60
CA PRO A 270 56.54 36.41 12.92
C PRO A 270 55.57 37.56 12.57
N ASP A 271 55.25 38.39 13.55
CA ASP A 271 54.44 39.61 13.43
C ASP A 271 52.94 39.43 13.09
N ALA A 272 52.40 38.20 12.96
CA ALA A 272 51.01 37.95 12.51
C ALA A 272 50.01 37.49 13.59
N GLY A 273 50.46 37.28 14.84
CA GLY A 273 49.61 36.73 15.90
C GLY A 273 49.30 35.24 15.73
N LEU A 274 48.64 34.63 16.72
CA LEU A 274 48.28 33.22 16.69
C LEU A 274 46.94 33.05 15.95
N THR A 275 47.00 32.54 14.71
CA THR A 275 45.84 32.39 13.82
C THR A 275 45.30 30.96 13.85
N VAL A 276 43.98 30.81 13.82
CA VAL A 276 43.25 29.54 13.70
C VAL A 276 42.49 29.54 12.38
N ALA A 277 42.64 28.47 11.60
CA ALA A 277 41.71 28.15 10.53
C ALA A 277 40.64 27.20 11.06
N TYR A 278 39.38 27.42 10.70
CA TYR A 278 38.27 26.60 11.19
C TYR A 278 37.13 26.55 10.15
N THR A 279 36.30 25.52 10.22
CA THR A 279 35.14 25.34 9.34
C THR A 279 33.95 26.10 9.90
N SER A 280 33.28 26.93 9.10
CA SER A 280 32.05 27.63 9.49
C SER A 280 30.97 27.52 8.42
N ASN A 281 29.73 27.26 8.84
CA ASN A 281 28.56 27.26 7.96
C ASN A 281 27.95 28.67 7.73
N GLU A 282 28.67 29.74 8.08
CA GLU A 282 28.21 31.12 7.88
C GLU A 282 27.96 31.44 6.40
N ASP A 283 28.84 30.97 5.52
CA ASP A 283 28.78 31.27 4.07
C ASP A 283 28.01 30.21 3.28
N THR A 284 28.21 28.94 3.62
CA THR A 284 27.60 27.80 2.94
C THR A 284 27.05 26.81 3.99
N PRO A 285 25.89 26.17 3.76
CA PRO A 285 25.40 25.10 4.64
C PRO A 285 26.40 23.95 4.81
N GLU A 286 27.24 23.71 3.80
CA GLU A 286 28.26 22.66 3.77
C GLU A 286 29.52 23.00 4.57
N GLY A 287 29.70 24.26 4.99
CA GLY A 287 30.88 24.74 5.70
C GLY A 287 31.94 25.34 4.77
N SER A 288 32.64 26.37 5.24
CA SER A 288 33.72 27.06 4.55
C SER A 288 34.81 27.47 5.55
N ILE A 289 36.08 27.49 5.12
CA ILE A 289 37.18 27.88 5.99
C ILE A 289 37.14 29.38 6.32
N ARG A 290 37.19 29.70 7.61
CA ARG A 290 37.34 31.05 8.19
C ARG A 290 38.61 31.15 9.04
N LEU A 291 39.06 32.38 9.30
CA LEU A 291 40.28 32.65 10.06
C LEU A 291 40.01 33.51 11.29
N LEU A 292 40.60 33.14 12.42
CA LEU A 292 40.45 33.83 13.72
C LEU A 292 41.81 34.08 14.38
N GLU A 293 41.99 35.24 15.01
CA GLU A 293 43.14 35.49 15.91
C GLU A 293 42.81 35.08 17.37
N VAL A 294 43.53 34.10 17.93
CA VAL A 294 43.22 33.50 19.25
C VAL A 294 43.12 34.55 20.38
N PHE A 295 44.09 35.46 20.45
CA PHE A 295 44.16 36.47 21.52
C PHE A 295 43.34 37.74 21.22
N ASN A 296 42.67 37.78 20.08
CA ASN A 296 41.77 38.84 19.66
C ASN A 296 40.59 38.24 18.88
N PRO A 297 39.72 37.46 19.54
CA PRO A 297 38.68 36.69 18.84
C PRO A 297 37.60 37.57 18.18
N SER A 298 37.60 38.88 18.45
CA SER A 298 36.78 39.82 17.67
C SER A 298 37.31 40.08 16.25
N ALA A 299 38.52 39.64 15.94
CA ALA A 299 39.13 39.67 14.62
C ALA A 299 38.93 38.31 13.93
N ASN A 300 37.72 38.13 13.43
CA ASN A 300 37.35 37.03 12.52
C ASN A 300 37.38 37.57 11.09
N TRP A 301 37.98 36.83 10.17
CA TRP A 301 38.16 37.20 8.77
C TRP A 301 37.61 36.13 7.84
N ASP A 302 36.94 36.59 6.78
CA ASP A 302 36.67 35.81 5.59
C ASP A 302 37.91 35.87 4.68
N PRO A 303 38.68 34.78 4.52
CA PRO A 303 39.89 34.80 3.71
C PRO A 303 39.60 34.78 2.19
N TRP A 304 38.33 34.65 1.79
CA TRP A 304 37.86 34.54 0.40
C TRP A 304 37.40 35.88 -0.19
N THR A 305 37.85 37.02 0.35
CA THR A 305 37.34 38.38 0.02
C THR A 305 37.29 38.76 -1.47
N ASP A 306 38.05 38.05 -2.33
CA ASP A 306 38.10 38.26 -3.78
C ASP A 306 37.21 37.28 -4.59
N GLU A 307 36.54 36.34 -3.93
CA GLU A 307 35.62 35.37 -4.52
C GLU A 307 34.14 35.78 -4.30
N GLU A 308 33.30 35.54 -5.30
CA GLU A 308 31.87 35.95 -5.25
C GLU A 308 31.03 34.97 -4.41
N GLU A 309 31.46 33.70 -4.33
CA GLU A 309 30.87 32.63 -3.51
C GLU A 309 32.03 31.82 -2.89
N PRO A 310 32.22 31.82 -1.56
CA PRO A 310 33.26 31.03 -0.90
C PRO A 310 33.12 29.53 -1.18
N PRO A 311 34.22 28.80 -1.37
CA PRO A 311 34.16 27.37 -1.63
C PRO A 311 33.75 26.60 -0.38
N ALA A 312 32.88 25.60 -0.55
CA ALA A 312 32.63 24.62 0.50
C ALA A 312 33.95 23.92 0.86
N SER A 313 34.40 24.08 2.10
CA SER A 313 35.74 23.67 2.55
C SER A 313 35.82 23.37 4.04
N SER A 314 36.64 22.38 4.40
CA SER A 314 36.79 21.82 5.75
C SER A 314 38.21 21.28 6.00
N GLU A 315 38.49 20.84 7.23
CA GLU A 315 39.72 20.06 7.57
C GLU A 315 41.03 20.79 7.23
N ALA A 316 41.16 22.01 7.74
CA ALA A 316 42.35 22.81 7.56
C ALA A 316 43.58 22.15 8.21
N ALA A 317 44.68 22.05 7.47
CA ALA A 317 45.98 21.61 7.99
C ALA A 317 47.10 22.54 7.52
N TRP A 318 47.82 23.10 8.50
CA TRP A 318 48.93 24.02 8.25
C TRP A 318 50.23 23.27 7.96
N VAL A 319 51.01 23.79 7.01
CA VAL A 319 52.38 23.34 6.78
C VAL A 319 53.36 23.96 7.78
N GLU A 320 54.46 23.29 8.06
CA GLU A 320 55.56 23.81 8.88
C GLU A 320 56.25 25.04 8.24
N ASN A 321 56.74 25.95 9.08
CA ASN A 321 57.42 27.17 8.63
C ASN A 321 58.93 26.95 8.41
N PHE A 322 59.39 27.00 7.14
CA PHE A 322 60.81 26.94 6.78
C PHE A 322 61.32 28.29 6.21
N GLY A 323 61.67 29.26 7.09
CA GLY A 323 62.40 30.48 6.71
C GLY A 323 61.52 31.68 6.30
N GLU A 324 61.95 32.46 5.28
CA GLU A 324 61.21 33.64 4.76
C GLU A 324 59.98 33.26 3.87
N ILE A 325 59.47 32.03 3.96
CA ILE A 325 58.35 31.54 3.15
C ILE A 325 57.04 31.71 3.95
N TYR A 326 56.01 32.26 3.31
CA TYR A 326 54.67 32.38 3.90
C TYR A 326 54.03 30.99 4.09
N PRO A 327 53.21 30.77 5.14
CA PRO A 327 52.62 29.46 5.41
C PRO A 327 51.59 29.07 4.34
N TYR A 328 51.50 27.77 4.07
CA TYR A 328 50.47 27.16 3.25
C TYR A 328 49.48 26.39 4.12
N LEU A 329 48.24 26.36 3.65
CA LEU A 329 47.15 25.59 4.22
C LEU A 329 46.73 24.54 3.19
N ALA A 330 46.62 23.28 3.61
CA ALA A 330 45.86 22.26 2.90
C ALA A 330 44.47 22.15 3.53
N TYR A 331 43.45 21.88 2.73
CA TYR A 331 42.08 21.71 3.20
C TYR A 331 41.28 20.89 2.20
N THR A 332 40.22 20.26 2.68
CA THR A 332 39.25 19.55 1.87
C THR A 332 38.32 20.56 1.21
N ARG A 333 38.07 20.42 -0.09
CA ARG A 333 37.23 21.31 -0.92
C ARG A 333 36.18 20.51 -1.65
N ARG A 334 34.92 20.97 -1.65
CA ARG A 334 33.77 20.17 -2.13
C ARG A 334 33.03 20.72 -3.34
N GLU A 335 33.56 21.78 -3.95
CA GLU A 335 32.93 22.43 -5.09
C GLU A 335 33.03 21.60 -6.38
N GLU A 336 34.08 20.78 -6.50
CA GLU A 336 34.37 19.93 -7.67
C GLU A 336 34.10 18.43 -7.41
N ASP A 337 34.02 18.01 -6.14
CA ASP A 337 33.53 16.70 -5.72
C ASP A 337 32.76 16.86 -4.40
N PRO A 338 31.45 16.51 -4.31
CA PRO A 338 30.65 16.74 -3.10
C PRO A 338 31.19 16.03 -1.86
N TYR A 339 32.08 15.07 -2.05
CA TYR A 339 32.67 14.27 -1.00
C TYR A 339 34.13 14.67 -0.68
N GLY A 340 34.69 15.66 -1.37
CA GLY A 340 35.97 16.27 -1.01
C GLY A 340 37.11 15.99 -1.99
N ASP A 341 37.82 17.05 -2.35
CA ASP A 341 39.11 17.09 -3.04
C ASP A 341 40.11 17.84 -2.17
N ILE A 342 41.38 17.43 -2.14
CA ILE A 342 42.41 18.20 -1.42
C ILE A 342 42.85 19.42 -2.24
N ALA A 343 42.62 20.60 -1.68
CA ALA A 343 43.07 21.88 -2.18
C ALA A 343 44.16 22.49 -1.30
N THR A 344 44.92 23.41 -1.87
CA THR A 344 45.93 24.18 -1.12
C THR A 344 45.80 25.66 -1.38
N ALA A 345 46.04 26.45 -0.32
CA ALA A 345 46.07 27.90 -0.36
C ALA A 345 47.33 28.44 0.32
N ARG A 346 47.86 29.56 -0.19
CA ARG A 346 48.91 30.31 0.49
C ARG A 346 48.28 31.40 1.34
N TYR A 347 48.67 31.53 2.59
CA TYR A 347 48.21 32.59 3.48
C TYR A 347 49.16 33.79 3.44
N ASP A 348 48.62 35.00 3.27
CA ASP A 348 49.39 36.26 3.31
C ASP A 348 48.90 37.15 4.49
N PRO A 349 49.73 37.38 5.53
CA PRO A 349 49.34 38.13 6.72
C PRO A 349 49.17 39.63 6.44
N ALA A 350 48.39 40.31 7.28
CA ALA A 350 47.96 41.70 7.08
C ALA A 350 49.12 42.73 6.91
N ASP A 351 50.30 42.46 7.46
CA ASP A 351 51.45 43.37 7.37
C ASP A 351 52.15 43.38 5.99
N SER A 352 51.73 42.52 5.04
CA SER A 352 52.22 42.54 3.65
C SER A 352 51.65 43.68 2.78
N GLY A 353 50.75 44.49 3.35
CA GLY A 353 50.15 45.66 2.69
C GLY A 353 48.64 45.57 2.48
N ASN A 354 47.97 44.53 2.98
CA ASN A 354 46.52 44.35 2.97
C ASN A 354 45.97 44.42 4.41
N PRO A 355 44.97 45.26 4.74
CA PRO A 355 44.41 45.32 6.10
C PRO A 355 43.81 44.01 6.64
N GLU A 356 43.53 43.02 5.80
CA GLU A 356 42.94 41.72 6.18
C GLU A 356 43.75 40.56 5.55
N PRO A 357 43.90 39.43 6.28
CA PRO A 357 44.51 38.23 5.70
C PRO A 357 43.61 37.65 4.61
N HIS A 358 44.22 37.13 3.55
CA HIS A 358 43.50 36.52 2.43
C HIS A 358 44.30 35.35 1.86
N PHE A 359 43.60 34.41 1.23
CA PHE A 359 44.25 33.31 0.54
C PHE A 359 44.75 33.75 -0.85
N PHE A 360 46.06 33.65 -1.07
CA PHE A 360 46.68 33.90 -2.36
C PHE A 360 46.68 32.61 -3.18
N ARG A 361 45.65 32.46 -4.02
CA ARG A 361 45.34 31.30 -4.88
C ARG A 361 44.71 30.12 -4.15
N ASN A 362 43.75 29.52 -4.85
CA ASN A 362 42.99 28.34 -4.48
C ASN A 362 43.06 27.38 -5.68
N ASN A 363 43.86 26.32 -5.58
CA ASN A 363 43.97 25.32 -6.64
C ASN A 363 43.73 23.93 -6.02
N PRO A 364 42.81 23.13 -6.57
CA PRO A 364 42.73 21.72 -6.23
C PRO A 364 44.02 21.04 -6.69
N VAL A 365 44.65 20.28 -5.79
CA VAL A 365 45.89 19.55 -6.05
C VAL A 365 45.59 18.09 -6.37
N PHE A 366 44.49 17.58 -5.81
CA PHE A 366 43.96 16.23 -6.01
C PHE A 366 42.52 16.37 -6.51
N THR A 367 42.17 15.58 -7.52
CA THR A 367 40.84 15.62 -8.18
C THR A 367 40.54 14.25 -8.79
N THR A 368 40.82 13.14 -8.08
CA THR A 368 40.62 11.82 -8.69
C THR A 368 39.12 11.58 -8.87
N PRO A 369 38.58 11.45 -10.09
CA PRO A 369 37.13 11.36 -10.24
C PRO A 369 36.56 10.11 -9.59
N GLY A 370 35.57 10.27 -8.72
CA GLY A 370 34.92 9.15 -8.03
C GLY A 370 35.74 8.59 -6.86
N VAL A 371 36.72 9.34 -6.38
CA VAL A 371 37.44 9.06 -5.13
C VAL A 371 37.42 10.36 -4.33
N ALA A 372 36.86 10.33 -3.14
CA ALA A 372 36.92 11.48 -2.25
C ALA A 372 38.22 11.49 -1.50
N GLU A 373 38.82 12.65 -1.42
CA GLU A 373 40.13 12.88 -0.85
C GLU A 373 39.98 13.93 0.27
N THR A 374 40.18 13.50 1.52
CA THR A 374 39.84 14.25 2.74
C THR A 374 40.98 14.18 3.76
N HIS A 375 40.84 14.88 4.89
CA HIS A 375 41.78 14.92 6.01
C HIS A 375 43.24 15.11 5.60
N PRO A 376 43.58 16.23 4.92
CA PRO A 376 44.96 16.47 4.51
C PRO A 376 45.83 16.72 5.74
N VAL A 377 47.04 16.15 5.75
CA VAL A 377 48.09 16.43 6.74
C VAL A 377 49.44 16.55 6.06
N TRP A 378 50.20 17.57 6.41
CA TRP A 378 51.57 17.72 5.91
C TRP A 378 52.52 16.79 6.66
N LEU A 379 53.04 15.76 6.01
CA LEU A 379 54.06 14.88 6.59
C LEU A 379 55.41 15.58 6.67
N ASP A 380 55.76 16.35 5.63
CA ASP A 380 57.00 17.12 5.53
C ASP A 380 56.72 18.47 4.88
N GLY A 381 57.30 19.55 5.41
CA GLY A 381 57.23 20.87 4.77
C GLY A 381 58.31 21.09 3.71
N PHE A 382 58.30 22.27 3.07
CA PHE A 382 59.15 22.55 1.91
C PHE A 382 60.63 22.74 2.29
N THR A 383 61.48 21.75 1.99
CA THR A 383 62.93 21.82 2.26
C THR A 383 63.72 22.39 1.06
N GLY A 384 64.23 23.64 1.14
CA GLY A 384 65.17 24.11 0.12
C GLY A 384 65.48 25.62 0.06
N GLY A 385 66.78 25.96 0.16
CA GLY A 385 67.29 27.29 -0.14
C GLY A 385 67.47 27.54 -1.65
N SER A 386 66.88 28.64 -2.13
CA SER A 386 66.97 29.23 -3.48
C SER A 386 66.61 28.35 -4.70
N THR A 387 65.42 28.62 -5.23
CA THR A 387 64.99 28.48 -6.64
C THR A 387 65.26 27.14 -7.34
N SER A 388 64.32 26.19 -7.25
CA SER A 388 63.45 25.79 -8.37
C SER A 388 62.71 24.45 -8.17
N ASP A 389 63.02 23.68 -7.13
CA ASP A 389 62.29 22.44 -6.80
C ASP A 389 62.31 22.23 -5.28
N THR A 390 61.30 22.76 -4.60
CA THR A 390 60.99 22.48 -3.19
C THR A 390 59.77 21.57 -3.19
N SER A 391 59.91 20.32 -2.74
CA SER A 391 58.79 19.40 -2.53
C SER A 391 58.41 19.35 -1.04
N GLY A 392 57.14 19.16 -0.76
CA GLY A 392 56.59 18.73 0.54
C GLY A 392 55.68 17.53 0.31
N GLU A 393 55.35 16.80 1.37
CA GLU A 393 54.52 15.58 1.28
C GLU A 393 53.21 15.80 2.04
N ILE A 394 52.08 15.51 1.38
CA ILE A 394 50.75 15.54 2.00
C ILE A 394 50.26 14.10 2.13
N ALA A 395 49.93 13.70 3.34
CA ALA A 395 49.07 12.55 3.60
C ALA A 395 47.60 12.98 3.52
N TYR A 396 46.74 12.11 3.04
CA TYR A 396 45.31 12.34 2.94
C TYR A 396 44.59 11.01 2.94
N THR A 397 43.34 11.02 3.34
CA THR A 397 42.45 9.88 3.22
C THR A 397 41.83 9.85 1.85
N ALA A 398 41.72 8.66 1.26
CA ALA A 398 40.97 8.48 0.02
C ALA A 398 39.91 7.39 0.16
N ARG A 399 38.67 7.73 -0.22
CA ARG A 399 37.49 6.86 -0.20
C ARG A 399 36.83 6.72 -1.56
N ALA A 400 36.09 5.65 -1.78
CA ALA A 400 35.51 5.33 -3.08
C ALA A 400 34.12 5.91 -3.17
N LEU A 401 33.86 6.76 -4.16
CA LEU A 401 32.56 7.40 -4.28
C LEU A 401 31.64 6.56 -5.12
N HIS A 402 30.85 5.78 -4.38
CA HIS A 402 30.15 4.64 -4.92
C HIS A 402 31.12 3.66 -5.62
N THR A 403 30.61 2.48 -5.92
CA THR A 403 31.22 1.31 -6.57
C THR A 403 31.93 1.53 -7.95
N ASN A 404 32.23 2.78 -8.31
CA ASN A 404 32.72 3.21 -9.60
C ASN A 404 34.23 3.44 -9.71
N ILE A 405 35.01 2.94 -8.73
CA ILE A 405 36.47 2.92 -8.74
C ILE A 405 37.01 2.25 -10.01
N ASP A 406 38.07 2.79 -10.61
CA ASP A 406 38.83 2.11 -11.66
C ASP A 406 39.45 0.83 -11.06
N PRO A 407 39.23 -0.39 -11.59
CA PRO A 407 39.67 -1.61 -10.91
C PRO A 407 41.19 -1.82 -10.99
N THR A 408 41.93 -0.92 -11.65
CA THR A 408 43.39 -0.83 -11.56
C THR A 408 43.87 0.03 -10.39
N ASP A 409 42.94 0.71 -9.73
CA ASP A 409 43.20 1.55 -8.58
C ASP A 409 42.98 0.74 -7.30
N SER A 410 44.04 0.12 -6.81
CA SER A 410 44.07 -0.65 -5.55
C SER A 410 44.25 0.23 -4.31
N ARG A 411 44.18 1.56 -4.48
CA ARG A 411 43.87 2.48 -3.39
C ARG A 411 42.43 2.12 -2.90
N VAL A 412 41.75 2.73 -1.95
CA VAL A 412 40.26 2.69 -1.87
C VAL A 412 39.42 1.38 -1.73
N LEU A 413 39.97 0.15 -1.61
CA LEU A 413 39.18 -1.08 -1.36
C LEU A 413 39.25 -1.49 0.12
N ASP A 414 38.24 -1.15 0.94
CA ASP A 414 38.15 -1.58 2.35
C ASP A 414 36.77 -1.38 3.01
N ALA A 415 35.66 -1.41 2.25
CA ALA A 415 34.32 -1.37 2.87
C ALA A 415 33.85 -2.76 3.32
N ASP A 416 33.10 -2.81 4.43
CA ASP A 416 32.55 -4.03 5.02
C ASP A 416 31.05 -3.93 5.28
N ILE A 417 30.40 -5.09 5.37
CA ILE A 417 29.02 -5.13 5.88
C ILE A 417 29.04 -5.30 7.40
N SER A 418 28.57 -4.27 8.10
CA SER A 418 28.38 -4.25 9.56
C SER A 418 26.90 -4.22 9.92
N ASP A 419 26.57 -4.63 11.14
CA ASP A 419 25.24 -4.47 11.72
C ASP A 419 25.28 -4.04 13.19
N VAL A 420 24.26 -3.30 13.62
CA VAL A 420 24.15 -2.75 14.97
C VAL A 420 22.71 -2.79 15.45
N ARG A 421 22.47 -2.81 16.76
CA ARG A 421 21.12 -2.56 17.28
C ARG A 421 20.72 -1.10 17.11
N VAL A 422 19.42 -0.85 17.01
CA VAL A 422 18.85 0.51 16.93
C VAL A 422 19.06 1.36 18.19
N ASP A 423 19.62 0.79 19.26
CA ASP A 423 20.06 1.50 20.46
C ASP A 423 21.58 1.78 20.48
N GLY A 424 22.28 1.51 19.37
CA GLY A 424 23.72 1.69 19.20
C GLY A 424 24.58 0.57 19.80
N THR A 425 23.98 -0.42 20.47
CA THR A 425 24.75 -1.48 21.14
C THR A 425 24.96 -2.71 20.27
N GLU A 426 25.93 -3.55 20.65
CA GLU A 426 26.22 -4.84 19.99
C GLU A 426 26.47 -4.74 18.47
N ARG A 427 27.27 -3.75 18.06
CA ARG A 427 27.84 -3.67 16.71
C ARG A 427 28.64 -4.93 16.40
N THR A 428 28.43 -5.48 15.22
CA THR A 428 29.14 -6.66 14.72
C THR A 428 29.46 -6.50 13.25
N ARG A 429 30.63 -6.98 12.82
CA ARG A 429 30.95 -7.12 11.39
C ARG A 429 30.29 -8.41 10.90
N VAL A 430 29.37 -8.30 9.96
CA VAL A 430 28.53 -9.42 9.50
C VAL A 430 29.37 -10.36 8.65
N VAL A 431 30.16 -9.85 7.72
CA VAL A 431 31.03 -10.64 6.86
C VAL A 431 32.48 -10.23 7.13
N ASP A 432 33.30 -11.17 7.62
CA ASP A 432 34.72 -10.96 7.89
C ASP A 432 35.52 -12.03 7.15
N GLU A 433 35.86 -11.76 5.88
CA GLU A 433 36.70 -12.66 5.08
C GLU A 433 38.02 -11.98 4.73
N ILE A 434 39.02 -12.13 5.62
CA ILE A 434 40.42 -11.85 5.28
C ILE A 434 40.92 -12.97 4.35
N ILE A 435 40.98 -12.70 3.05
CA ILE A 435 41.51 -13.65 2.06
C ILE A 435 43.04 -13.52 2.01
N ASP A 436 43.77 -14.03 3.01
CA ASP A 436 45.23 -13.83 3.14
C ASP A 436 45.55 -12.33 3.42
N ASP A 437 46.58 -12.01 4.22
CA ASP A 437 46.88 -10.63 4.67
C ASP A 437 47.27 -9.64 3.52
N GLU A 438 47.08 -10.04 2.25
CA GLU A 438 47.47 -9.33 1.02
C GLU A 438 46.31 -9.06 0.03
N ILE A 439 45.13 -9.72 0.13
CA ILE A 439 43.98 -9.52 -0.79
C ILE A 439 42.87 -8.78 -0.06
N ARG A 440 42.59 -7.55 -0.50
CA ARG A 440 41.53 -6.71 0.04
C ARG A 440 40.19 -7.00 -0.65
N VAL A 441 39.12 -6.86 0.12
CA VAL A 441 37.74 -7.03 -0.34
C VAL A 441 37.00 -5.74 -0.02
N ASP A 442 36.08 -5.38 -0.90
CA ASP A 442 35.23 -4.21 -0.75
C ASP A 442 33.78 -4.65 -0.90
N GLU A 443 32.98 -4.44 0.15
CA GLU A 443 31.60 -4.86 0.28
C GLU A 443 30.68 -3.66 0.48
N ALA A 444 29.57 -3.61 -0.25
CA ALA A 444 28.64 -2.49 -0.17
C ALA A 444 27.21 -2.89 -0.54
N GLY A 445 26.26 -2.04 -0.19
CA GLY A 445 24.83 -2.14 -0.48
C GLY A 445 24.18 -3.36 0.16
N PRO A 446 24.21 -3.50 1.50
CA PRO A 446 23.54 -4.61 2.15
C PRO A 446 22.03 -4.50 2.02
N ASP A 447 21.37 -5.64 1.80
CA ASP A 447 19.93 -5.75 1.96
C ASP A 447 19.54 -7.08 2.60
N TYR A 448 18.74 -7.03 3.67
CA TYR A 448 18.29 -8.23 4.36
C TYR A 448 17.21 -8.95 3.56
N SER A 449 17.27 -10.28 3.58
CA SER A 449 16.14 -11.07 3.10
C SER A 449 14.89 -10.77 3.94
N PRO A 450 13.69 -10.83 3.34
CA PRO A 450 12.44 -10.52 4.05
C PRO A 450 12.11 -11.39 5.27
N ASP A 451 12.76 -12.56 5.39
CA ASP A 451 12.68 -13.45 6.56
C ASP A 451 13.76 -13.14 7.63
N GLY A 452 14.60 -12.13 7.40
CA GLY A 452 15.69 -11.69 8.27
C GLY A 452 16.81 -12.71 8.45
N GLY A 453 16.83 -13.78 7.65
CA GLY A 453 17.75 -14.92 7.79
C GLY A 453 19.00 -14.85 6.92
N ARG A 454 18.98 -14.03 5.86
CA ARG A 454 20.12 -13.81 4.94
C ARG A 454 20.32 -12.33 4.66
N ILE A 455 21.46 -12.00 4.09
CA ILE A 455 21.82 -10.68 3.61
C ILE A 455 22.37 -10.80 2.18
N ALA A 456 21.94 -9.93 1.28
CA ALA A 456 22.55 -9.73 -0.04
C ALA A 456 23.45 -8.50 0.02
N PHE A 457 24.56 -8.51 -0.72
CA PHE A 457 25.49 -7.40 -0.80
C PHE A 457 26.29 -7.51 -2.09
N SER A 458 26.90 -6.41 -2.53
CA SER A 458 27.86 -6.42 -3.62
C SER A 458 29.27 -6.60 -3.07
N ARG A 459 30.13 -7.33 -3.77
CA ARG A 459 31.52 -7.58 -3.36
C ARG A 459 32.48 -7.44 -4.52
N GLN A 460 33.57 -6.73 -4.31
CA GLN A 460 34.71 -6.61 -5.21
C GLN A 460 35.97 -7.16 -4.52
N VAL A 461 36.75 -7.99 -5.20
CA VAL A 461 37.99 -8.59 -4.66
C VAL A 461 39.21 -8.02 -5.38
N GLY A 462 40.24 -7.56 -4.66
CA GLY A 462 41.46 -6.93 -5.19
C GLY A 462 42.69 -7.83 -5.23
N VAL A 463 43.29 -8.06 -6.42
CA VAL A 463 44.62 -8.71 -6.54
C VAL A 463 45.67 -7.69 -6.99
N SER A 464 46.77 -7.59 -6.26
CA SER A 464 47.94 -6.74 -6.55
C SER A 464 48.49 -6.89 -7.98
N ASP A 465 48.90 -5.77 -8.58
CA ASP A 465 49.82 -5.63 -9.73
C ASP A 465 49.42 -6.22 -11.10
N SER A 466 48.17 -6.65 -11.35
CA SER A 466 47.79 -7.19 -12.67
C SER A 466 46.55 -6.55 -13.30
N ILE A 467 46.71 -6.17 -14.56
CA ILE A 467 45.81 -5.42 -15.46
C ILE A 467 44.54 -6.22 -15.85
N THR A 468 44.09 -7.19 -15.05
CA THR A 468 42.81 -7.86 -15.25
C THR A 468 41.71 -7.10 -14.50
N PRO A 469 40.64 -6.64 -15.18
CA PRO A 469 39.58 -5.89 -14.53
C PRO A 469 38.94 -6.78 -13.45
N LEU A 470 38.92 -6.27 -12.23
CA LEU A 470 38.25 -6.91 -11.11
C LEU A 470 36.73 -6.72 -11.26
N GLU A 471 36.02 -7.84 -11.14
CA GLU A 471 34.57 -8.01 -11.22
C GLU A 471 33.94 -7.59 -9.88
N ARG A 472 32.86 -6.78 -9.89
CA ARG A 472 31.99 -6.59 -8.70
C ARG A 472 30.76 -7.46 -8.90
N GLU A 473 30.52 -8.38 -7.97
CA GLU A 473 29.49 -9.40 -8.06
C GLU A 473 28.46 -9.24 -6.93
N ILE A 474 27.25 -9.76 -7.13
CA ILE A 474 26.27 -9.91 -6.04
C ILE A 474 26.55 -11.19 -5.27
N TRP A 475 26.59 -11.07 -3.95
CA TRP A 475 26.79 -12.14 -2.99
C TRP A 475 25.59 -12.25 -2.04
N THR A 476 25.43 -13.42 -1.44
CA THR A 476 24.51 -13.63 -0.32
C THR A 476 25.18 -14.39 0.81
N ALA A 477 24.90 -14.05 2.05
CA ALA A 477 25.34 -14.75 3.24
C ALA A 477 24.16 -14.96 4.22
N ASP A 478 24.34 -15.84 5.20
CA ASP A 478 23.47 -15.86 6.39
C ASP A 478 23.76 -14.60 7.24
N THR A 479 22.82 -14.19 8.11
CA THR A 479 22.97 -12.97 8.92
C THR A 479 24.08 -13.02 9.98
N ASP A 480 24.69 -14.18 10.21
CA ASP A 480 25.90 -14.34 11.02
C ASP A 480 27.18 -14.41 10.18
N GLY A 481 27.10 -14.06 8.89
CA GLY A 481 28.20 -14.10 7.93
C GLY A 481 28.49 -15.48 7.35
N ALA A 482 27.87 -16.54 7.87
CA ALA A 482 28.12 -17.88 7.39
C ALA A 482 27.59 -18.07 5.96
N ASN A 483 28.15 -19.06 5.25
CA ASN A 483 27.68 -19.49 3.94
C ASN A 483 27.63 -18.36 2.87
N ALA A 484 28.54 -17.40 2.95
CA ALA A 484 28.74 -16.39 1.90
C ALA A 484 29.01 -17.07 0.54
N GLU A 485 28.21 -16.73 -0.48
CA GLU A 485 28.31 -17.29 -1.83
C GLU A 485 28.04 -16.24 -2.92
N SER A 486 28.82 -16.30 -4.01
CA SER A 486 28.62 -15.48 -5.20
C SER A 486 27.42 -15.96 -6.02
N LEU A 487 26.61 -15.01 -6.50
CA LEU A 487 25.52 -15.23 -7.44
C LEU A 487 25.93 -15.08 -8.91
N ALA A 488 27.22 -14.90 -9.23
CA ALA A 488 27.72 -14.63 -10.59
C ALA A 488 27.17 -15.59 -11.67
N THR A 489 27.03 -16.88 -11.34
CA THR A 489 26.45 -17.87 -12.27
C THR A 489 24.96 -17.62 -12.52
N SER A 490 24.19 -17.30 -11.48
CA SER A 490 22.74 -17.06 -11.57
C SER A 490 22.42 -15.72 -12.22
N THR A 491 23.23 -14.68 -11.97
CA THR A 491 23.10 -13.34 -12.58
C THR A 491 23.62 -13.30 -14.02
N GLY A 492 24.34 -14.34 -14.46
CA GLY A 492 25.01 -14.37 -15.76
C GLY A 492 26.13 -13.34 -15.88
N HIS A 493 26.80 -13.04 -14.76
CA HIS A 493 27.90 -12.08 -14.65
C HIS A 493 29.08 -12.43 -15.58
N THR A 494 29.80 -11.41 -16.04
CA THR A 494 30.99 -11.55 -16.88
C THR A 494 32.07 -10.55 -16.48
N ALA A 495 33.32 -10.77 -16.90
CA ALA A 495 34.47 -9.89 -16.66
C ALA A 495 34.37 -8.42 -17.10
N LEU A 496 33.27 -8.03 -17.76
CA LEU A 496 33.00 -6.65 -18.17
C LEU A 496 31.85 -6.02 -17.39
N ASP A 497 31.21 -6.79 -16.51
CA ASP A 497 30.05 -6.39 -15.73
C ASP A 497 30.48 -5.93 -14.34
N ARG A 498 29.71 -5.01 -13.77
CA ARG A 498 29.75 -4.62 -12.36
C ARG A 498 28.33 -4.65 -11.85
N ASP A 499 28.06 -5.56 -10.94
CA ASP A 499 26.76 -5.70 -10.30
C ASP A 499 26.80 -5.04 -8.92
N ARG A 500 25.81 -4.20 -8.62
CA ARG A 500 25.72 -3.41 -7.37
C ARG A 500 24.28 -3.20 -6.93
N ASP A 501 24.10 -2.61 -5.75
CA ASP A 501 22.84 -2.18 -5.16
C ASP A 501 21.77 -3.31 -5.16
N PRO A 502 22.07 -4.48 -4.57
CA PRO A 502 21.11 -5.59 -4.52
C PRO A 502 19.96 -5.29 -3.56
N VAL A 503 18.72 -5.54 -4.00
CA VAL A 503 17.51 -5.45 -3.15
C VAL A 503 16.63 -6.68 -3.31
N TRP A 504 16.25 -7.31 -2.21
CA TRP A 504 15.39 -8.48 -2.14
C TRP A 504 13.95 -8.14 -2.47
N SER A 505 13.31 -9.02 -3.26
CA SER A 505 11.86 -8.94 -3.44
C SER A 505 11.15 -9.26 -2.13
N PRO A 506 9.96 -8.68 -1.85
CA PRO A 506 9.25 -8.88 -0.57
C PRO A 506 8.92 -10.35 -0.24
N ASP A 507 8.81 -11.20 -1.25
CA ASP A 507 8.57 -12.64 -1.11
C ASP A 507 9.85 -13.48 -0.89
N GLY A 508 11.03 -12.86 -0.96
CA GLY A 508 12.34 -13.50 -0.79
C GLY A 508 12.74 -14.45 -1.92
N THR A 509 12.10 -14.38 -3.10
CA THR A 509 12.40 -15.30 -4.22
C THR A 509 13.31 -14.71 -5.28
N ARG A 510 13.44 -13.38 -5.32
CA ARG A 510 14.19 -12.62 -6.33
C ARG A 510 15.05 -11.55 -5.68
N ILE A 511 16.07 -11.11 -6.42
CA ILE A 511 16.91 -9.95 -6.08
C ILE A 511 16.96 -9.04 -7.30
N ALA A 512 16.62 -7.76 -7.13
CA ALA A 512 16.90 -6.73 -8.12
C ALA A 512 18.30 -6.16 -7.89
N PHE A 513 19.00 -5.75 -8.94
CA PHE A 513 20.34 -5.18 -8.84
C PHE A 513 20.64 -4.31 -10.06
N VAL A 514 21.60 -3.40 -9.90
CA VAL A 514 22.12 -2.54 -10.97
C VAL A 514 23.31 -3.24 -11.63
N ARG A 515 23.34 -3.27 -12.96
CA ARG A 515 24.48 -3.74 -13.74
C ARG A 515 25.01 -2.65 -14.66
N GLU A 516 26.31 -2.41 -14.55
CA GLU A 516 27.07 -1.58 -15.46
C GLU A 516 27.95 -2.46 -16.35
N ARG A 517 27.82 -2.32 -17.68
CA ARG A 517 28.60 -3.12 -18.64
C ARG A 517 29.61 -2.26 -19.42
N ARG A 518 30.91 -2.54 -19.29
CA ARG A 518 31.98 -1.85 -20.03
C ARG A 518 32.13 -2.36 -21.47
N ALA A 519 32.40 -1.46 -22.42
CA ALA A 519 32.69 -1.81 -23.81
C ALA A 519 34.16 -2.21 -24.00
N ALA A 520 34.42 -3.36 -24.62
CA ALA A 520 35.76 -3.97 -24.71
C ALA A 520 36.84 -3.22 -25.55
N SER A 521 36.54 -2.08 -26.19
CA SER A 521 37.49 -1.44 -27.12
C SER A 521 37.46 0.09 -27.26
N THR A 522 36.69 0.81 -26.45
CA THR A 522 36.66 2.28 -26.45
C THR A 522 36.40 2.77 -25.04
N ALA A 523 37.04 3.86 -24.62
CA ALA A 523 36.77 4.58 -23.37
C ALA A 523 35.37 5.26 -23.40
N SER A 524 34.32 4.49 -23.70
CA SER A 524 32.93 4.94 -23.67
C SER A 524 32.28 4.52 -22.34
N THR A 525 31.46 5.42 -21.81
CA THR A 525 30.64 5.27 -20.60
C THR A 525 29.81 3.98 -20.61
N ALA A 526 29.83 3.25 -19.50
CA ALA A 526 28.92 2.13 -19.26
C ALA A 526 27.56 2.69 -18.82
N THR A 527 26.47 2.23 -19.44
CA THR A 527 25.11 2.61 -19.02
C THR A 527 24.62 1.64 -17.94
N SER A 528 24.19 2.18 -16.80
CA SER A 528 23.59 1.41 -15.70
C SER A 528 22.18 0.95 -16.06
N THR A 529 21.89 -0.34 -15.81
CA THR A 529 20.61 -0.97 -16.12
C THR A 529 20.17 -1.87 -14.96
N VAL A 530 18.87 -1.92 -14.69
CA VAL A 530 18.32 -2.73 -13.58
C VAL A 530 17.93 -4.11 -14.08
N TYR A 531 18.40 -5.13 -13.35
CA TYR A 531 18.12 -6.54 -13.58
C TYR A 531 17.43 -7.15 -12.37
N VAL A 532 16.71 -8.26 -12.58
CA VAL A 532 16.14 -9.08 -11.52
C VAL A 532 16.54 -10.54 -11.75
N VAL A 533 17.13 -11.16 -10.73
CA VAL A 533 17.47 -12.60 -10.72
C VAL A 533 16.44 -13.38 -9.90
N ASP A 534 15.93 -14.48 -10.47
CA ASP A 534 15.16 -15.49 -9.76
C ASP A 534 16.11 -16.54 -9.20
N LEU A 535 16.12 -16.70 -7.88
CA LEU A 535 17.08 -17.55 -7.17
C LEU A 535 16.79 -19.03 -7.34
N ALA A 536 15.51 -19.41 -7.45
CA ALA A 536 15.09 -20.80 -7.58
C ALA A 536 15.27 -21.32 -9.02
N ALA A 537 14.94 -20.49 -10.00
CA ALA A 537 15.10 -20.78 -11.41
C ALA A 537 16.53 -20.55 -11.92
N GLN A 538 17.33 -19.76 -11.20
CA GLN A 538 18.64 -19.25 -11.63
C GLN A 538 18.56 -18.57 -13.00
N THR A 539 17.55 -17.73 -13.17
CA THR A 539 17.31 -16.97 -14.40
C THR A 539 17.28 -15.49 -14.10
N THR A 540 17.84 -14.68 -14.99
CA THR A 540 17.90 -13.23 -14.84
C THR A 540 17.15 -12.55 -15.97
N ILE A 541 16.34 -11.55 -15.64
CA ILE A 541 15.65 -10.68 -16.59
C ILE A 541 16.22 -9.26 -16.49
N MET A 542 16.29 -8.58 -17.62
CA MET A 542 16.60 -7.15 -17.69
C MET A 542 15.26 -6.41 -17.54
N VAL A 543 15.10 -5.64 -16.47
CA VAL A 543 13.86 -4.90 -16.18
C VAL A 543 13.82 -3.61 -16.98
N THR A 544 14.93 -2.88 -17.04
CA THR A 544 15.01 -1.64 -17.82
C THR A 544 15.78 -1.87 -19.12
N PRO A 545 15.08 -1.92 -20.28
CA PRO A 545 15.74 -2.20 -21.55
C PRO A 545 16.58 -0.99 -22.00
N PRO A 546 17.76 -1.21 -22.63
CA PRO A 546 18.48 -0.15 -23.33
C PRO A 546 17.64 0.34 -24.51
N LEU A 547 17.59 1.66 -24.71
CA LEU A 547 16.83 2.27 -25.80
C LEU A 547 17.35 1.82 -27.18
N ASP A 548 16.41 1.39 -28.03
CA ASP A 548 16.64 1.33 -29.47
C ASP A 548 16.49 2.77 -30.00
N PHE A 549 17.49 3.30 -30.68
CA PHE A 549 17.58 4.72 -31.12
C PHE A 549 16.43 5.19 -32.04
N ASP A 550 15.47 4.31 -32.36
CA ASP A 550 14.36 4.53 -33.30
C ASP A 550 12.97 4.51 -32.63
N ALA A 551 12.86 4.51 -31.29
CA ALA A 551 11.56 4.55 -30.60
C ALA A 551 10.93 5.95 -30.60
N GLU A 552 9.76 6.10 -31.23
CA GLU A 552 8.95 7.33 -31.29
C GLU A 552 8.29 7.68 -29.93
N ASP A 553 9.06 7.92 -28.87
CA ASP A 553 8.56 8.64 -27.68
C ASP A 553 8.93 10.13 -27.80
N PRO A 554 7.95 11.04 -27.95
CA PRO A 554 8.19 12.46 -28.12
C PRO A 554 8.80 13.17 -26.89
N GLU A 555 8.79 12.56 -25.69
CA GLU A 555 9.45 13.14 -24.50
C GLU A 555 10.95 12.80 -24.40
N LEU A 556 11.40 11.77 -25.11
CA LEU A 556 12.75 11.18 -24.95
C LEU A 556 13.61 11.23 -26.23
N ASP A 557 13.07 11.84 -27.31
CA ASP A 557 13.76 11.98 -28.59
C ASP A 557 15.16 12.58 -28.39
N HIS A 558 16.19 11.76 -28.65
CA HIS A 558 17.62 12.07 -28.53
C HIS A 558 18.28 12.03 -27.13
N ARG A 559 17.83 11.19 -26.18
CA ARG A 559 18.50 11.00 -24.88
C ARG A 559 18.91 9.54 -24.60
N THR A 560 20.09 9.33 -24.02
CA THR A 560 20.47 8.07 -23.34
C THR A 560 20.11 8.19 -21.86
N TRP A 561 19.87 7.08 -21.17
CA TRP A 561 19.61 7.11 -19.73
C TRP A 561 20.39 6.06 -18.95
N GLU A 562 20.53 6.32 -17.65
CA GLU A 562 21.19 5.47 -16.66
C GLU A 562 20.21 5.26 -15.48
N ASP A 563 19.99 4.01 -15.09
CA ASP A 563 19.09 3.63 -13.99
C ASP A 563 19.88 3.11 -12.79
N SER A 564 19.53 3.57 -11.58
CA SER A 564 20.12 3.13 -10.31
C SER A 564 19.11 3.15 -9.16
N ASP A 565 19.56 2.73 -7.97
CA ASP A 565 18.83 2.79 -6.69
C ASP A 565 17.45 2.09 -6.76
N PRO A 566 17.37 0.82 -7.21
CA PRO A 566 16.09 0.12 -7.28
C PRO A 566 15.57 -0.21 -5.89
N ASP A 567 14.26 -0.09 -5.68
CA ASP A 567 13.57 -0.64 -4.51
C ASP A 567 12.20 -1.22 -4.87
N TRP A 568 11.76 -2.25 -4.15
CA TRP A 568 10.55 -3.01 -4.50
C TRP A 568 9.26 -2.39 -3.96
N SER A 569 8.22 -2.39 -4.80
CA SER A 569 6.86 -2.23 -4.30
C SER A 569 6.52 -3.38 -3.33
N PRO A 570 5.71 -3.15 -2.28
CA PRO A 570 5.38 -4.19 -1.29
C PRO A 570 4.70 -5.44 -1.85
N ASP A 571 4.05 -5.32 -3.01
CA ASP A 571 3.44 -6.44 -3.70
C ASP A 571 4.42 -7.25 -4.59
N GLY A 572 5.67 -6.78 -4.73
CA GLY A 572 6.72 -7.40 -5.52
C GLY A 572 6.50 -7.34 -7.04
N THR A 573 5.64 -6.45 -7.53
CA THR A 573 5.30 -6.36 -8.96
C THR A 573 6.00 -5.21 -9.69
N GLN A 574 6.45 -4.20 -8.97
CA GLN A 574 7.07 -2.99 -9.49
C GLN A 574 8.39 -2.69 -8.75
N LEU A 575 9.27 -1.92 -9.39
CA LEU A 575 10.42 -1.29 -8.77
C LEU A 575 10.28 0.22 -8.88
N ILE A 576 10.61 0.98 -7.84
CA ILE A 576 10.95 2.40 -7.94
C ILE A 576 12.45 2.53 -8.15
N LEU A 577 12.90 3.48 -8.97
CA LEU A 577 14.31 3.70 -9.27
C LEU A 577 14.61 5.17 -9.59
N ARG A 578 15.89 5.54 -9.49
CA ARG A 578 16.43 6.78 -10.05
C ARG A 578 16.74 6.57 -11.53
N ARG A 579 16.33 7.52 -12.37
CA ARG A 579 16.72 7.59 -13.78
C ARG A 579 17.33 8.94 -14.11
N THR A 580 18.54 8.92 -14.65
CA THR A 580 19.26 10.08 -15.16
C THR A 580 19.19 10.09 -16.69
N THR A 581 18.78 11.20 -17.31
CA THR A 581 18.76 11.32 -18.80
C THR A 581 19.88 12.23 -19.31
N GLN A 582 20.72 11.75 -20.22
CA GLN A 582 21.79 12.51 -20.89
C GLN A 582 21.39 12.89 -22.33
N SER A 583 21.70 14.12 -22.75
CA SER A 583 21.44 14.60 -24.12
C SER A 583 22.47 14.06 -25.13
N CYS A 584 22.05 13.32 -26.15
CA CYS A 584 22.94 12.51 -27.01
C CYS A 584 23.71 13.30 -28.11
N CYS A 585 23.73 14.64 -28.09
CA CYS A 585 24.14 15.46 -29.25
C CYS A 585 25.23 16.52 -29.00
N ASN A 586 26.19 16.32 -28.09
CA ASN A 586 27.44 17.09 -28.10
C ASN A 586 28.63 16.21 -28.57
N PRO A 587 29.12 16.38 -29.82
CA PRO A 587 30.07 15.45 -30.44
C PRO A 587 31.56 15.73 -30.14
N ASP A 588 31.90 16.50 -29.09
CA ASP A 588 33.30 16.68 -28.66
C ASP A 588 33.59 15.85 -27.39
N PRO A 589 34.13 14.62 -27.50
CA PRO A 589 34.79 13.96 -26.39
C PRO A 589 36.21 14.52 -26.31
N GLY A 590 36.37 15.71 -25.74
CA GLY A 590 37.67 16.22 -25.35
C GLY A 590 38.17 15.48 -24.10
N PRO A 591 39.47 15.15 -23.98
CA PRO A 591 40.00 14.61 -22.75
C PRO A 591 40.09 15.76 -21.73
N PHE A 592 39.39 15.61 -20.60
CA PHE A 592 39.39 16.47 -19.41
C PHE A 592 38.65 17.83 -19.46
N LEU A 593 37.78 18.00 -18.46
CA LEU A 593 37.34 19.23 -17.77
C LEU A 593 36.94 20.44 -18.62
N ASN A 594 35.62 20.64 -18.82
CA ASN A 594 35.08 21.94 -19.21
C ASN A 594 34.96 22.87 -17.99
N ARG A 595 36.01 23.64 -17.70
CA ARG A 595 35.88 24.92 -16.96
C ARG A 595 34.96 25.88 -17.73
N PRO A 596 33.96 26.53 -17.11
CA PRO A 596 33.28 27.66 -17.74
C PRO A 596 34.20 28.89 -17.77
N ALA A 597 34.04 29.72 -18.81
CA ALA A 597 34.68 31.03 -18.88
C ALA A 597 34.06 32.00 -17.84
N PRO A 598 34.83 32.94 -17.25
CA PRO A 598 34.36 33.81 -16.17
C PRO A 598 33.32 34.82 -16.67
N GLY A 599 32.14 34.86 -16.01
CA GLY A 599 31.21 35.99 -16.13
C GLY A 599 29.71 35.70 -16.35
N TRP A 600 29.15 34.58 -15.88
CA TRP A 600 27.69 34.40 -15.85
C TRP A 600 27.19 34.15 -14.43
N THR A 601 26.31 35.05 -13.99
CA THR A 601 25.67 35.14 -12.68
C THR A 601 24.30 34.43 -12.66
N GLN A 602 24.15 33.43 -11.79
CA GLN A 602 22.94 33.08 -11.02
C GLN A 602 23.35 31.93 -10.08
N GLY A 603 23.27 32.19 -8.77
CA GLY A 603 23.80 31.34 -7.70
C GLY A 603 22.97 30.08 -7.41
N ALA A 604 23.62 29.20 -6.65
CA ALA A 604 23.24 27.85 -6.22
C ALA A 604 23.21 26.79 -7.33
N ASP A 605 23.76 25.61 -7.01
CA ASP A 605 23.95 24.40 -7.84
C ASP A 605 25.18 24.38 -8.76
N ARG A 606 26.33 24.07 -8.16
CA ARG A 606 27.48 23.47 -8.83
C ARG A 606 27.91 22.23 -8.04
N LEU A 607 27.60 21.06 -8.60
CA LEU A 607 28.13 19.74 -8.23
C LEU A 607 28.94 19.22 -9.44
N PRO A 608 30.03 18.44 -9.27
CA PRO A 608 30.32 17.37 -10.23
C PRO A 608 30.93 16.08 -9.64
N ALA A 609 30.12 15.07 -9.31
CA ALA A 609 30.50 13.66 -9.40
C ALA A 609 29.83 12.99 -10.62
N ARG A 610 30.58 12.91 -11.75
CA ARG A 610 30.20 12.44 -13.11
C ARG A 610 29.30 13.37 -13.93
N GLY A 611 29.92 14.23 -14.73
CA GLY A 611 29.21 14.92 -15.81
C GLY A 611 28.14 15.92 -15.35
N GLU A 612 28.17 16.31 -14.07
CA GLU A 612 27.28 17.32 -13.50
C GLU A 612 27.74 18.74 -13.88
N THR A 613 28.09 18.96 -15.15
CA THR A 613 28.02 20.33 -15.66
C THR A 613 26.56 20.74 -15.65
N LEU A 614 26.15 21.70 -14.81
CA LEU A 614 24.97 22.59 -14.92
C LEU A 614 23.68 21.99 -15.56
N PRO A 615 22.48 22.26 -15.01
CA PRO A 615 21.22 21.51 -15.21
C PRO A 615 20.87 21.11 -16.66
N ILE A 616 21.42 19.99 -17.15
CA ILE A 616 21.03 19.37 -18.42
C ILE A 616 20.50 17.94 -18.20
N ASN A 617 20.76 17.31 -17.05
CA ASN A 617 20.30 15.95 -16.75
C ASN A 617 19.08 15.99 -15.81
N ASP A 618 17.96 15.41 -16.24
CA ASP A 618 16.72 15.28 -15.46
C ASP A 618 16.79 14.03 -14.56
N ASP A 619 17.40 14.13 -13.38
CA ASP A 619 17.35 13.06 -12.36
C ASP A 619 15.95 12.94 -11.82
N SER A 620 15.30 11.80 -12.03
CA SER A 620 13.91 11.63 -11.63
C SER A 620 13.59 10.24 -11.15
N LEU A 621 12.55 10.16 -10.34
CA LEU A 621 12.03 8.90 -9.83
C LEU A 621 11.06 8.29 -10.85
N TRP A 622 11.23 6.99 -11.08
CA TRP A 622 10.40 6.21 -12.00
C TRP A 622 9.96 4.92 -11.34
N VAL A 623 8.72 4.52 -11.64
CA VAL A 623 8.17 3.22 -11.25
C VAL A 623 8.10 2.34 -12.49
N VAL A 624 8.77 1.19 -12.46
CA VAL A 624 8.85 0.24 -13.57
C VAL A 624 8.23 -1.11 -13.19
N PRO A 625 7.35 -1.67 -14.03
CA PRO A 625 6.84 -3.03 -13.84
C PRO A 625 7.92 -4.07 -14.16
N VAL A 626 8.10 -5.06 -13.27
CA VAL A 626 9.19 -6.03 -13.36
C VAL A 626 8.99 -7.04 -14.51
N GLU A 627 7.75 -7.49 -14.74
CA GLU A 627 7.46 -8.59 -15.67
C GLU A 627 7.36 -8.17 -17.15
N THR A 628 7.16 -6.89 -17.45
CA THR A 628 6.87 -6.41 -18.81
C THR A 628 8.04 -5.72 -19.49
N ALA A 629 9.16 -5.52 -18.80
CA ALA A 629 10.34 -4.78 -19.27
C ALA A 629 9.94 -3.46 -19.97
N ALA A 630 9.12 -2.66 -19.29
CA ALA A 630 8.59 -1.41 -19.80
C ALA A 630 9.48 -0.22 -19.43
N ILE A 631 9.27 0.93 -20.09
CA ILE A 631 9.95 2.19 -19.77
C ILE A 631 9.58 2.67 -18.35
N GLY A 632 8.37 2.35 -17.87
CA GLY A 632 7.86 2.78 -16.56
C GLY A 632 7.12 4.12 -16.60
N VAL A 633 6.64 4.55 -15.43
CA VAL A 633 5.92 5.80 -15.21
C VAL A 633 6.75 6.72 -14.32
N ARG A 634 6.91 7.98 -14.73
CA ARG A 634 7.63 8.99 -13.94
C ARG A 634 6.76 9.49 -12.78
N VAL A 635 7.33 9.61 -11.59
CA VAL A 635 6.64 10.09 -10.38
C VAL A 635 6.34 11.59 -10.47
N ARG A 636 5.13 12.01 -10.10
CA ARG A 636 4.65 13.41 -10.19
C ARG A 636 3.78 13.81 -9.01
N THR A 637 3.59 15.12 -8.80
CA THR A 637 2.72 15.64 -7.73
C THR A 637 1.25 15.81 -8.11
N CYS A 638 0.91 15.87 -9.40
CA CYS A 638 -0.50 15.92 -9.84
C CYS A 638 -0.71 15.49 -11.31
N PRO A 639 -1.96 15.22 -11.73
CA PRO A 639 -2.28 14.62 -13.03
C PRO A 639 -2.06 15.52 -14.27
N GLU A 640 -2.18 16.86 -14.16
CA GLU A 640 -1.98 17.78 -15.30
C GLU A 640 -1.27 19.07 -14.84
N PHE A 641 -0.18 19.45 -15.53
CA PHE A 641 0.64 20.66 -15.29
C PHE A 641 1.37 20.76 -13.93
N CYS A 642 1.92 19.65 -13.45
CA CYS A 642 2.77 19.61 -12.25
C CYS A 642 4.24 19.33 -12.54
N ASP A 643 5.08 19.59 -11.53
CA ASP A 643 6.51 19.31 -11.54
C ASP A 643 6.76 17.80 -11.39
N TYR A 644 7.79 17.34 -12.10
CA TYR A 644 8.34 16.02 -11.93
C TYR A 644 9.11 15.95 -10.62
N ILE A 645 9.02 14.81 -9.93
CA ILE A 645 9.85 14.61 -8.76
C ILE A 645 11.29 14.37 -9.20
N ILE A 646 12.17 15.25 -8.72
CA ILE A 646 13.61 15.11 -8.77
C ILE A 646 14.06 14.52 -7.44
N GLY A 647 14.87 13.48 -7.51
CA GLY A 647 15.37 12.81 -6.33
C GLY A 647 16.13 11.53 -6.65
N ARG A 648 16.73 10.96 -5.61
CA ARG A 648 17.57 9.74 -5.63
C ARG A 648 17.30 8.88 -4.39
N HIS A 649 17.87 7.66 -4.36
CA HIS A 649 17.70 6.68 -3.29
C HIS A 649 16.24 6.54 -2.81
N PRO A 650 15.30 6.21 -3.71
CA PRO A 650 13.91 6.01 -3.32
C PRO A 650 13.77 4.72 -2.51
N ALA A 651 13.04 4.78 -1.40
CA ALA A 651 12.63 3.61 -0.62
C ALA A 651 11.12 3.63 -0.37
N TRP A 652 10.47 2.50 -0.68
CA TRP A 652 9.05 2.27 -0.55
C TRP A 652 8.71 1.84 0.87
N ALA A 653 7.70 2.46 1.45
CA ALA A 653 7.19 2.02 2.74
C ALA A 653 6.65 0.59 2.62
N PRO A 654 6.99 -0.34 3.54
CA PRO A 654 6.48 -1.70 3.52
C PRO A 654 4.95 -1.86 3.49
N ASP A 655 4.20 -0.85 3.95
CA ASP A 655 2.73 -0.81 3.89
C ASP A 655 2.16 -0.28 2.56
N GLY A 656 3.03 0.22 1.66
CA GLY A 656 2.69 0.72 0.34
C GLY A 656 2.06 2.11 0.32
N SER A 657 2.04 2.81 1.45
CA SER A 657 1.38 4.11 1.58
C SER A 657 2.24 5.30 1.15
N ALA A 658 3.55 5.15 1.19
CA ALA A 658 4.50 6.24 0.93
C ALA A 658 5.79 5.73 0.28
N ILE A 659 6.55 6.69 -0.25
CA ILE A 659 7.95 6.57 -0.63
C ILE A 659 8.74 7.63 0.13
N VAL A 660 9.95 7.33 0.54
CA VAL A 660 10.94 8.33 0.99
C VAL A 660 12.04 8.41 -0.05
N PHE A 661 12.58 9.58 -0.29
CA PHE A 661 13.67 9.78 -1.24
C PHE A 661 14.50 10.99 -0.84
N VAL A 662 15.67 11.10 -1.45
CA VAL A 662 16.60 12.21 -1.21
C VAL A 662 16.45 13.22 -2.33
N ASN A 663 16.28 14.50 -1.99
CA ASN A 663 16.31 15.60 -2.94
C ASN A 663 17.22 16.71 -2.42
N SER A 664 18.28 17.04 -3.17
CA SER A 664 19.31 18.00 -2.76
C SER A 664 19.84 17.77 -1.33
N GLY A 665 20.01 16.50 -0.93
CA GLY A 665 20.49 16.14 0.40
C GLY A 665 19.49 16.21 1.54
N ALA A 666 18.21 16.39 1.24
CA ALA A 666 17.12 16.29 2.21
C ALA A 666 16.32 15.02 1.99
N LEU A 667 15.92 14.36 3.09
CA LEU A 667 14.87 13.37 3.03
C LEU A 667 13.53 14.06 2.75
N VAL A 668 12.80 13.50 1.81
CA VAL A 668 11.46 13.94 1.41
C VAL A 668 10.52 12.74 1.46
N LEU A 669 9.41 12.90 2.16
CA LEU A 669 8.32 11.93 2.20
C LEU A 669 7.35 12.21 1.05
N GLY A 670 7.14 11.24 0.17
CA GLY A 670 6.11 11.23 -0.86
C GLY A 670 4.95 10.28 -0.49
N THR A 671 3.82 10.81 -0.03
CA THR A 671 2.62 10.01 0.26
C THR A 671 1.86 9.68 -1.02
N ILE A 672 1.60 8.40 -1.29
CA ILE A 672 0.97 7.94 -2.55
C ILE A 672 -0.54 8.24 -2.53
N GLN A 673 -1.01 9.01 -3.52
CA GLN A 673 -2.41 9.46 -3.63
C GLN A 673 -3.22 8.63 -4.63
N GLU A 674 -2.64 8.36 -5.82
CA GLU A 674 -3.25 7.57 -6.88
C GLU A 674 -2.16 6.79 -7.62
N ASN A 675 -2.37 5.49 -7.79
CA ASN A 675 -1.44 4.57 -8.43
C ASN A 675 -2.17 3.77 -9.51
N SER A 676 -1.75 3.94 -10.77
CA SER A 676 -2.21 3.16 -11.93
C SER A 676 -1.06 2.94 -12.92
N ASP A 677 -1.28 2.11 -13.94
CA ASP A 677 -0.27 1.82 -14.96
C ASP A 677 0.22 3.05 -15.75
N ASP A 678 -0.55 4.16 -15.75
CA ASP A 678 -0.24 5.38 -16.50
C ASP A 678 0.14 6.57 -15.59
N ASP A 679 -0.18 6.53 -14.29
CA ASP A 679 -0.01 7.64 -13.35
C ASP A 679 0.50 7.14 -11.98
N PHE A 680 1.56 7.77 -11.48
CA PHE A 680 2.09 7.56 -10.13
C PHE A 680 2.20 8.91 -9.40
N LEU A 681 1.20 9.19 -8.56
CA LEU A 681 1.01 10.52 -7.95
C LEU A 681 1.31 10.51 -6.45
N VAL A 682 2.15 11.45 -6.02
CA VAL A 682 2.56 11.61 -4.61
C VAL A 682 2.37 13.02 -4.09
N GLU A 683 2.04 13.16 -2.81
CA GLU A 683 2.11 14.43 -2.05
C GLU A 683 3.43 14.47 -1.28
N THR A 684 4.23 15.53 -1.46
CA THR A 684 5.59 15.60 -0.90
C THR A 684 5.71 16.53 0.30
N GLU A 685 6.46 16.10 1.31
CA GLU A 685 6.78 16.86 2.51
C GLU A 685 8.26 16.66 2.90
N GLY A 686 8.95 17.71 3.32
CA GLY A 686 10.37 17.62 3.73
C GLY A 686 10.51 17.05 5.14
N ILE A 687 11.44 16.11 5.33
CA ILE A 687 11.72 15.49 6.64
C ILE A 687 12.94 16.14 7.29
N THR A 688 14.08 16.24 6.59
CA THR A 688 15.34 16.71 7.21
C THR A 688 15.70 18.17 6.94
N ARG A 689 15.01 18.84 6.00
CA ARG A 689 15.15 20.28 5.70
C ARG A 689 13.87 21.04 6.01
N PRO A 690 13.91 22.39 6.10
CA PRO A 690 12.73 23.19 6.39
C PRO A 690 11.58 22.84 5.45
N PHE A 691 10.39 22.72 6.02
CA PHE A 691 9.19 22.55 5.24
C PHE A 691 9.06 23.70 4.24
N TRP A 692 8.41 23.46 3.10
CA TRP A 692 8.19 24.48 2.08
C TRP A 692 7.42 25.71 2.61
N ASP A 693 6.74 25.57 3.75
CA ASP A 693 6.05 26.64 4.47
C ASP A 693 6.95 27.48 5.41
N GLY A 694 8.23 27.13 5.51
CA GLY A 694 9.25 27.80 6.31
C GLY A 694 9.37 27.31 7.76
N ASN A 695 8.64 26.26 8.17
CA ASN A 695 8.82 25.64 9.48
C ASN A 695 10.13 24.84 9.54
N THR A 696 10.80 24.86 10.70
CA THR A 696 12.06 24.16 10.96
C THR A 696 11.80 22.74 11.46
N THR A 697 12.59 21.77 11.02
CA THR A 697 12.57 20.38 11.49
C THR A 697 13.54 20.20 12.66
N GLU A 698 13.38 19.14 13.46
CA GLU A 698 14.30 18.83 14.57
C GLU A 698 15.74 18.63 14.06
N SER A 699 15.88 18.07 12.87
CA SER A 699 17.15 17.78 12.21
C SER A 699 17.96 18.99 11.74
N GLN A 700 17.36 20.18 11.62
CA GLN A 700 18.04 21.32 11.00
C GLN A 700 19.27 21.79 11.80
N ALA A 701 19.23 21.63 13.12
CA ALA A 701 20.37 21.98 13.98
C ALA A 701 21.43 20.87 14.03
N THR A 702 21.14 19.70 13.49
CA THR A 702 21.95 18.49 13.68
C THR A 702 22.58 18.01 12.38
N LEU A 703 21.88 18.09 11.24
CA LEU A 703 22.29 17.45 9.98
C LEU A 703 22.44 18.45 8.83
N ALA A 704 23.56 18.37 8.12
CA ALA A 704 23.83 19.07 6.86
C ALA A 704 23.25 18.32 5.64
N TRP A 705 23.31 16.99 5.66
CA TRP A 705 22.86 16.12 4.57
C TRP A 705 22.22 14.83 5.12
N ALA A 706 21.32 14.24 4.34
CA ALA A 706 20.80 12.91 4.55
C ALA A 706 20.73 12.16 3.21
N ASP A 707 21.13 10.89 3.22
CA ASP A 707 21.17 10.01 2.05
C ASP A 707 20.65 8.60 2.36
N GLU A 708 20.38 7.83 1.29
CA GLU A 708 20.14 6.38 1.36
C GLU A 708 19.11 5.96 2.44
N PRO A 709 17.89 6.49 2.40
CA PRO A 709 16.89 6.16 3.40
C PRO A 709 16.41 4.72 3.24
N ALA A 710 16.15 4.05 4.36
CA ALA A 710 15.49 2.75 4.41
C ALA A 710 14.38 2.75 5.46
N TRP A 711 13.27 2.10 5.11
CA TRP A 711 12.12 2.01 5.99
C TRP A 711 12.28 0.92 7.03
N ALA A 712 11.89 1.25 8.26
CA ALA A 712 11.60 0.24 9.26
C ALA A 712 10.59 -0.78 8.73
N PRO A 713 10.70 -2.07 9.09
CA PRO A 713 9.85 -3.09 8.51
C PRO A 713 8.34 -2.88 8.80
N ASP A 714 7.99 -2.20 9.88
CA ASP A 714 6.62 -1.84 10.24
C ASP A 714 6.19 -0.43 9.77
N SER A 715 6.99 0.21 8.91
CA SER A 715 6.77 1.57 8.39
C SER A 715 6.70 2.65 9.49
N SER A 716 7.26 2.39 10.69
CA SER A 716 7.18 3.31 11.83
C SER A 716 8.25 4.41 11.82
N GLU A 717 9.45 4.11 11.34
CA GLU A 717 10.60 5.01 11.29
C GLU A 717 11.43 4.78 10.02
N ILE A 718 12.32 5.72 9.72
CA ILE A 718 13.21 5.71 8.56
C ILE A 718 14.64 5.79 9.09
N SER A 719 15.51 4.85 8.73
CA SER A 719 16.96 4.98 8.90
C SER A 719 17.57 5.64 7.67
N PHE A 720 18.68 6.33 7.81
CA PHE A 720 19.37 6.98 6.71
C PHE A 720 20.82 7.27 7.08
N SER A 721 21.69 7.44 6.08
CA SER A 721 23.04 7.97 6.28
C SER A 721 22.96 9.48 6.47
N GLY A 722 23.35 9.97 7.64
CA GLY A 722 23.24 11.37 8.05
C GLY A 722 24.61 12.01 8.20
N GLN A 723 24.80 13.17 7.58
CA GLN A 723 26.01 13.98 7.72
C GLN A 723 25.74 15.10 8.73
N PRO A 724 26.47 15.17 9.85
CA PRO A 724 26.21 16.18 10.88
C PRO A 724 26.65 17.58 10.45
N MET A 725 26.03 18.59 11.04
CA MET A 725 26.35 20.00 10.78
C MET A 725 27.76 20.32 11.27
N GLY A 726 28.61 20.83 10.37
CA GLY A 726 30.00 21.17 10.69
C GLY A 726 30.94 19.95 10.74
N GLN A 727 30.45 18.76 10.42
CA GLN A 727 31.25 17.53 10.35
C GLN A 727 31.09 16.90 8.97
N PRO A 728 31.62 17.55 7.92
CA PRO A 728 31.07 17.27 6.63
C PRO A 728 31.55 15.92 6.05
N ASP A 729 32.57 15.29 6.63
CA ASP A 729 33.10 13.98 6.21
C ASP A 729 32.66 12.80 7.08
N GLN A 730 32.03 13.06 8.24
CA GLN A 730 31.41 12.02 9.06
C GLN A 730 30.00 11.70 8.55
N ARG A 731 29.68 10.42 8.41
CA ARG A 731 28.32 9.97 8.09
C ARG A 731 27.92 8.84 9.03
N GLY A 732 27.14 9.15 10.05
CA GLY A 732 26.53 8.13 10.88
C GLY A 732 25.24 7.59 10.28
N ILE A 733 24.75 6.48 10.82
CA ILE A 733 23.38 6.01 10.62
C ILE A 733 22.48 6.69 11.63
N TYR A 734 21.46 7.37 11.12
CA TYR A 734 20.44 8.07 11.88
C TYR A 734 19.09 7.40 11.68
N ARG A 735 18.16 7.67 12.60
CA ARG A 735 16.73 7.38 12.41
C ARG A 735 15.86 8.57 12.71
N ILE A 736 14.71 8.62 12.05
CA ILE A 736 13.69 9.67 12.26
C ILE A 736 12.28 9.11 12.00
N LEU A 737 11.28 9.69 12.66
CA LEU A 737 9.88 9.38 12.37
C LEU A 737 9.44 10.08 11.07
N PRO A 738 8.47 9.51 10.32
CA PRO A 738 7.96 10.10 9.08
C PRO A 738 7.34 11.51 9.24
N ASP A 739 7.00 11.90 10.47
CA ASP A 739 6.50 13.25 10.80
C ASP A 739 7.61 14.27 11.12
N ALA A 740 8.86 13.94 10.78
CA ALA A 740 10.07 14.74 10.99
C ALA A 740 10.43 14.99 12.47
N THR A 741 9.93 14.16 13.39
CA THR A 741 10.29 14.19 14.82
C THR A 741 11.06 12.94 15.23
N GLY A 742 11.66 12.97 16.42
CA GLY A 742 12.33 11.82 17.01
C GLY A 742 13.63 11.45 16.30
N LEU A 743 14.37 12.46 15.82
CA LEU A 743 15.71 12.25 15.29
C LEU A 743 16.60 11.62 16.37
N ALA A 744 17.26 10.51 16.03
CA ALA A 744 18.23 9.87 16.90
C ALA A 744 19.39 9.29 16.09
N VAL A 745 20.58 9.38 16.67
CA VAL A 745 21.79 8.71 16.20
C VAL A 745 21.68 7.21 16.52
N ILE A 746 21.98 6.33 15.57
CA ILE A 746 22.11 4.88 15.79
C ILE A 746 23.58 4.52 15.98
N THR A 747 24.46 5.09 15.15
CA THR A 747 25.89 4.88 15.17
C THR A 747 26.63 6.20 15.37
N ASP A 748 27.70 6.11 16.12
CA ASP A 748 28.48 7.16 16.78
C ASP A 748 29.62 7.73 15.91
N GLU A 749 29.39 7.81 14.60
CA GLU A 749 30.21 8.60 13.65
C GLU A 749 31.66 8.15 13.49
N ARG A 750 31.92 6.86 13.74
CA ARG A 750 33.17 6.11 13.48
C ARG A 750 33.37 5.79 11.99
N GLY A 751 33.08 6.77 11.12
CA GLY A 751 33.33 6.70 9.68
C GLY A 751 32.12 6.89 8.80
N PRO A 752 32.31 6.87 7.46
CA PRO A 752 31.19 6.93 6.53
C PRO A 752 30.42 5.62 6.58
N GLU A 753 29.30 5.64 7.29
CA GLU A 753 28.36 4.55 7.36
C GLU A 753 27.18 4.89 6.43
N THR A 754 26.97 4.00 5.46
CA THR A 754 26.10 4.24 4.32
C THR A 754 25.15 3.06 4.10
N GLU A 755 24.13 3.29 3.28
CA GLU A 755 23.21 2.25 2.80
C GLU A 755 22.56 1.42 3.93
N PRO A 756 21.96 2.05 4.96
CA PRO A 756 21.36 1.31 6.06
C PRO A 756 20.17 0.48 5.58
N THR A 757 19.99 -0.72 6.15
CA THR A 757 18.84 -1.60 5.93
C THR A 757 18.41 -2.25 7.23
N TYR A 758 17.12 -2.24 7.54
CA TYR A 758 16.61 -2.88 8.76
C TYR A 758 16.51 -4.39 8.61
N GLN A 759 16.92 -5.12 9.64
CA GLN A 759 16.65 -6.56 9.72
C GLN A 759 15.13 -6.79 9.89
N PRO A 760 14.44 -7.42 8.92
CA PRO A 760 13.02 -7.63 9.02
C PRO A 760 12.70 -8.68 10.09
N THR A 761 11.69 -8.41 10.91
CA THR A 761 11.04 -9.49 11.67
C THR A 761 10.05 -10.21 10.76
N PRO A 762 10.10 -11.55 10.64
CA PRO A 762 9.18 -12.31 9.79
C PRO A 762 7.71 -12.03 10.14
N ARG A 763 6.99 -11.33 9.26
CA ARG A 763 5.60 -10.92 9.44
C ARG A 763 4.73 -11.25 8.24
N ALA A 764 3.54 -11.77 8.49
CA ALA A 764 2.56 -12.16 7.48
C ALA A 764 1.19 -11.59 7.87
N ASP A 765 0.35 -11.24 6.91
CA ASP A 765 -0.99 -10.66 7.17
C ASP A 765 -2.04 -11.67 6.73
N VAL A 766 -2.72 -12.34 7.66
CA VAL A 766 -3.74 -13.34 7.31
C VAL A 766 -5.14 -12.73 7.34
N ALA A 767 -5.76 -12.53 6.17
CA ALA A 767 -7.13 -12.06 6.09
C ALA A 767 -8.13 -13.21 5.90
N VAL A 768 -9.37 -13.03 6.38
CA VAL A 768 -10.48 -13.95 6.10
C VAL A 768 -11.70 -13.23 5.55
N THR A 769 -12.38 -13.84 4.59
CA THR A 769 -13.70 -13.40 4.11
C THR A 769 -14.74 -14.52 4.27
N ALA A 770 -16.00 -14.14 4.43
CA ALA A 770 -17.12 -15.07 4.60
C ALA A 770 -18.30 -14.67 3.71
N VAL A 771 -18.87 -15.64 2.99
CA VAL A 771 -20.05 -15.45 2.13
C VAL A 771 -21.04 -16.59 2.33
N VAL A 772 -22.34 -16.28 2.48
CA VAL A 772 -23.39 -17.31 2.54
C VAL A 772 -24.29 -17.22 1.31
N THR A 773 -24.49 -18.35 0.64
CA THR A 773 -25.40 -18.51 -0.50
C THR A 773 -26.59 -19.41 -0.15
N GLY A 774 -27.70 -19.24 -0.87
CA GLY A 774 -28.97 -19.94 -0.61
C GLY A 774 -29.90 -19.25 0.40
N SER A 775 -29.56 -18.03 0.85
CA SER A 775 -30.39 -17.21 1.73
C SER A 775 -31.33 -16.30 0.93
N PRO A 776 -32.62 -16.15 1.29
CA PRO A 776 -33.30 -16.85 2.38
C PRO A 776 -33.65 -18.31 2.03
N ALA A 777 -33.40 -19.23 2.95
CA ALA A 777 -33.74 -20.65 2.82
C ALA A 777 -35.07 -21.01 3.49
N SER A 778 -35.70 -22.12 3.10
CA SER A 778 -36.79 -22.71 3.88
C SER A 778 -36.24 -23.44 5.10
N VAL A 779 -37.06 -23.61 6.14
CA VAL A 779 -36.71 -24.48 7.29
C VAL A 779 -36.26 -25.86 6.81
N GLY A 780 -35.06 -26.28 7.22
CA GLY A 780 -34.41 -27.53 6.79
C GLY A 780 -33.79 -27.51 5.38
N GLY A 781 -33.91 -26.40 4.63
CA GLY A 781 -33.26 -26.21 3.34
C GLY A 781 -31.74 -26.03 3.47
N PRO A 782 -30.96 -26.37 2.43
CA PRO A 782 -29.50 -26.23 2.44
C PRO A 782 -29.09 -24.76 2.25
N LEU A 783 -28.06 -24.36 3.01
CA LEU A 783 -27.29 -23.13 2.90
C LEU A 783 -25.82 -23.49 2.73
N THR A 784 -25.06 -22.64 2.06
CA THR A 784 -23.61 -22.85 1.87
C THR A 784 -22.85 -21.61 2.34
N ALA A 785 -22.01 -21.77 3.35
CA ALA A 785 -21.03 -20.77 3.78
C ALA A 785 -19.68 -21.07 3.11
N THR A 786 -19.09 -20.08 2.46
CA THR A 786 -17.75 -20.12 1.88
C THR A 786 -16.86 -19.18 2.67
N TYR A 787 -15.73 -19.69 3.15
CA TYR A 787 -14.70 -18.94 3.85
C TYR A 787 -13.43 -18.96 3.01
N THR A 788 -12.85 -17.79 2.75
CA THR A 788 -11.59 -17.66 2.01
C THR A 788 -10.57 -17.01 2.92
N VAL A 789 -9.46 -17.71 3.16
CA VAL A 789 -8.31 -17.22 3.93
C VAL A 789 -7.20 -16.90 2.95
N THR A 790 -6.61 -15.71 3.05
CA THR A 790 -5.52 -15.26 2.18
C THR A 790 -4.44 -14.66 3.05
N ASN A 791 -3.18 -14.92 2.72
CA ASN A 791 -2.07 -14.16 3.27
C ASN A 791 -1.80 -12.96 2.35
N LEU A 792 -2.12 -11.76 2.84
CA LEU A 792 -1.88 -10.48 2.18
C LEU A 792 -0.49 -9.91 2.49
N GLY A 793 0.22 -10.49 3.45
CA GLY A 793 1.54 -10.05 3.86
C GLY A 793 2.65 -10.67 3.01
N PRO A 794 3.84 -10.04 3.02
CA PRO A 794 4.94 -10.42 2.13
C PRO A 794 5.54 -11.78 2.48
N GLN A 795 5.50 -12.19 3.75
CA GLN A 795 6.06 -13.47 4.20
C GLN A 795 5.03 -14.58 4.29
N THR A 796 5.48 -15.83 4.13
CA THR A 796 4.64 -17.01 4.34
C THR A 796 4.11 -17.08 5.77
N ALA A 797 2.78 -17.08 5.94
CA ALA A 797 2.15 -17.28 7.25
C ALA A 797 2.27 -18.74 7.69
N LEU A 798 2.80 -18.98 8.88
CA LEU A 798 2.98 -20.30 9.46
C LEU A 798 1.91 -20.59 10.52
N GLY A 799 1.59 -21.88 10.70
CA GLY A 799 0.71 -22.32 11.78
C GLY A 799 -0.68 -21.67 11.75
N VAL A 800 -1.20 -21.38 10.56
CA VAL A 800 -2.46 -20.66 10.38
C VAL A 800 -3.65 -21.53 10.81
N VAL A 801 -4.53 -20.99 11.65
CA VAL A 801 -5.72 -21.69 12.15
C VAL A 801 -6.97 -20.89 11.83
N LEU A 802 -7.80 -21.42 10.95
CA LEU A 802 -9.15 -20.94 10.66
C LEU A 802 -10.13 -21.59 11.64
N THR A 803 -10.90 -20.79 12.35
CA THR A 803 -12.00 -21.22 13.21
C THR A 803 -13.32 -20.67 12.68
N THR A 804 -14.30 -21.54 12.45
CA THR A 804 -15.62 -21.16 11.91
C THR A 804 -16.73 -21.49 12.89
N THR A 805 -17.72 -20.60 12.98
CA THR A 805 -18.90 -20.76 13.83
C THR A 805 -20.16 -20.38 13.07
N LEU A 806 -21.23 -21.16 13.28
CA LEU A 806 -22.56 -20.89 12.75
C LEU A 806 -23.52 -20.59 13.92
N THR A 807 -24.60 -19.87 13.65
CA THR A 807 -25.68 -19.67 14.64
C THR A 807 -26.13 -20.99 15.26
N ALA A 808 -26.27 -20.99 16.58
CA ALA A 808 -26.65 -22.16 17.35
C ALA A 808 -27.94 -22.80 16.83
N GLY A 809 -27.88 -24.12 16.59
CA GLY A 809 -28.99 -24.88 16.01
C GLY A 809 -28.80 -25.24 14.53
N ALA A 810 -27.82 -24.66 13.84
CA ALA A 810 -27.41 -25.13 12.51
C ALA A 810 -26.92 -26.58 12.55
N THR A 811 -27.24 -27.36 11.52
CA THR A 811 -26.82 -28.75 11.34
C THR A 811 -25.96 -28.87 10.09
N ILE A 812 -24.69 -29.24 10.25
CA ILE A 812 -23.74 -29.40 9.15
C ILE A 812 -24.10 -30.63 8.29
N ILE A 813 -24.09 -30.44 6.98
CA ILE A 813 -24.33 -31.49 5.98
C ILE A 813 -22.99 -31.99 5.42
N SER A 814 -22.09 -31.06 5.07
CA SER A 814 -20.75 -31.36 4.57
C SER A 814 -19.83 -30.17 4.77
N ALA A 815 -18.54 -30.42 5.00
CA ALA A 815 -17.51 -29.39 5.00
C ALA A 815 -16.27 -29.90 4.26
N THR A 816 -15.77 -29.13 3.29
CA THR A 816 -14.64 -29.51 2.42
C THR A 816 -13.88 -28.29 1.94
N THR A 817 -12.58 -28.46 1.64
CA THR A 817 -11.79 -27.46 0.91
C THR A 817 -11.92 -27.64 -0.59
N THR A 818 -11.94 -26.53 -1.33
CA THR A 818 -12.13 -26.53 -2.79
C THR A 818 -10.91 -26.09 -3.57
N SER A 819 -10.01 -25.33 -2.95
CA SER A 819 -8.78 -24.81 -3.55
C SER A 819 -7.78 -24.37 -2.46
N GLY A 820 -6.52 -24.21 -2.85
CA GLY A 820 -5.41 -23.77 -2.00
C GLY A 820 -4.38 -24.86 -1.68
N PRO A 821 -3.32 -24.53 -0.92
CA PRO A 821 -2.29 -25.45 -0.47
C PRO A 821 -2.82 -26.62 0.38
N PRO A 822 -2.01 -27.66 0.67
CA PRO A 822 -2.41 -28.78 1.51
C PRO A 822 -2.79 -28.35 2.92
N VAL A 823 -4.03 -28.63 3.34
CA VAL A 823 -4.59 -28.24 4.64
C VAL A 823 -5.34 -29.38 5.30
N THR A 824 -5.49 -29.32 6.63
CA THR A 824 -6.29 -30.29 7.39
C THR A 824 -7.53 -29.59 7.94
N CYS A 825 -8.71 -29.97 7.46
CA CYS A 825 -9.97 -29.34 7.86
C CYS A 825 -10.90 -30.31 8.57
N ALA A 826 -11.64 -29.79 9.54
CA ALA A 826 -12.60 -30.58 10.29
C ALA A 826 -13.87 -30.83 9.45
N ALA A 827 -14.36 -32.07 9.41
CA ALA A 827 -15.56 -32.44 8.65
C ALA A 827 -16.87 -31.93 9.30
N ASP A 828 -16.79 -31.48 10.55
CA ASP A 828 -17.89 -30.92 11.34
C ASP A 828 -18.03 -29.39 11.18
N GLY A 829 -17.30 -28.78 10.25
CA GLY A 829 -17.48 -27.37 9.92
C GLY A 829 -16.86 -26.39 10.93
N THR A 830 -15.97 -26.83 11.83
CA THR A 830 -15.35 -25.95 12.84
C THR A 830 -14.10 -25.21 12.35
N GLY A 831 -13.57 -25.56 11.18
CA GLY A 831 -12.46 -24.84 10.54
C GLY A 831 -11.32 -25.73 10.05
N CYS A 832 -10.14 -25.13 9.90
CA CYS A 832 -8.96 -25.74 9.27
C CYS A 832 -7.66 -25.34 9.98
N THR A 833 -6.68 -26.24 9.96
CA THR A 833 -5.27 -25.94 10.24
C THR A 833 -4.48 -25.95 8.93
N ILE A 834 -3.77 -24.87 8.68
CA ILE A 834 -3.05 -24.55 7.45
C ILE A 834 -1.57 -24.39 7.86
N PRO A 835 -0.71 -25.39 7.63
CA PRO A 835 0.67 -25.37 8.14
C PRO A 835 1.50 -24.19 7.63
N SER A 836 1.31 -23.83 6.37
CA SER A 836 2.01 -22.76 5.67
C SER A 836 1.06 -22.19 4.60
N LEU A 837 1.00 -20.86 4.53
CA LEU A 837 0.19 -20.11 3.58
C LEU A 837 1.08 -19.03 2.91
N PRO A 838 1.59 -19.27 1.69
CA PRO A 838 2.36 -18.28 0.94
C PRO A 838 1.57 -17.00 0.66
N MET A 839 2.27 -15.91 0.38
CA MET A 839 1.67 -14.65 -0.06
C MET A 839 0.75 -14.87 -1.26
N GLY A 840 -0.43 -14.25 -1.24
CA GLY A 840 -1.36 -14.20 -2.37
C GLY A 840 -2.12 -15.49 -2.70
N GLU A 841 -1.76 -16.64 -2.12
CA GLU A 841 -2.38 -17.95 -2.39
C GLU A 841 -3.57 -18.24 -1.44
N PRO A 842 -4.84 -18.18 -1.90
CA PRO A 842 -5.99 -18.32 -1.00
C PRO A 842 -6.37 -19.79 -0.72
N VAL A 843 -6.73 -20.08 0.53
CA VAL A 843 -7.39 -21.35 0.93
C VAL A 843 -8.90 -21.12 1.03
N THR A 844 -9.68 -21.93 0.30
CA THR A 844 -11.15 -21.85 0.33
C THR A 844 -11.76 -23.05 1.04
N TYR A 845 -12.53 -22.78 2.10
CA TYR A 845 -13.24 -23.76 2.92
C TYR A 845 -14.76 -23.57 2.80
N VAL A 846 -15.47 -24.61 2.36
CA VAL A 846 -16.90 -24.57 2.07
C VAL A 846 -17.66 -25.47 3.05
N VAL A 847 -18.62 -24.87 3.75
CA VAL A 847 -19.49 -25.53 4.74
C VAL A 847 -20.94 -25.47 4.29
N THR A 848 -21.51 -26.61 3.93
CA THR A 848 -22.94 -26.77 3.64
C THR A 848 -23.68 -27.17 4.90
N PHE A 849 -24.75 -26.45 5.24
CA PHE A 849 -25.52 -26.67 6.47
C PHE A 849 -27.03 -26.43 6.24
N SER A 850 -27.85 -26.78 7.23
CA SER A 850 -29.28 -26.45 7.26
C SER A 850 -29.68 -25.96 8.64
N HIS A 851 -30.84 -25.30 8.75
CA HIS A 851 -31.37 -24.86 10.05
C HIS A 851 -32.78 -25.45 10.29
N PRO A 852 -33.02 -26.15 11.40
CA PRO A 852 -34.28 -26.86 11.66
C PRO A 852 -35.42 -25.95 12.14
N VAL A 853 -35.15 -24.67 12.40
CA VAL A 853 -36.12 -23.65 12.82
C VAL A 853 -35.90 -22.34 12.06
N PRO A 854 -36.91 -21.45 11.97
CA PRO A 854 -36.73 -20.13 11.35
C PRO A 854 -35.68 -19.28 12.06
N VAL A 855 -34.90 -18.51 11.30
CA VAL A 855 -33.86 -17.60 11.80
C VAL A 855 -33.93 -16.31 10.98
N ALA A 856 -34.13 -15.17 11.64
CA ALA A 856 -34.28 -13.87 10.97
C ALA A 856 -32.95 -13.17 10.66
N ALA A 857 -31.88 -13.49 11.40
CA ALA A 857 -30.54 -12.93 11.26
C ALA A 857 -29.51 -13.94 11.77
N GLY A 858 -29.39 -15.07 11.07
CA GLY A 858 -28.33 -16.04 11.35
C GLY A 858 -27.00 -15.50 10.87
N THR A 859 -25.91 -15.87 11.54
CA THR A 859 -24.54 -15.53 11.19
C THR A 859 -23.70 -16.78 10.97
N ALA A 860 -22.76 -16.64 10.03
CA ALA A 860 -21.63 -17.51 9.78
C ALA A 860 -20.36 -16.67 9.98
N THR A 861 -19.59 -16.97 11.02
CA THR A 861 -18.43 -16.18 11.44
C THR A 861 -17.16 -17.01 11.29
N ALA A 862 -16.10 -16.40 10.81
CA ALA A 862 -14.77 -16.97 10.71
C ALA A 862 -13.77 -16.07 11.45
N ILE A 863 -12.80 -16.71 12.11
CA ILE A 863 -11.64 -16.08 12.73
C ILE A 863 -10.42 -16.83 12.24
N VAL A 864 -9.40 -16.13 11.76
CA VAL A 864 -8.10 -16.72 11.45
C VAL A 864 -7.05 -16.20 12.43
N THR A 865 -6.03 -17.03 12.68
CA THR A 865 -4.88 -16.74 13.54
C THR A 865 -3.65 -17.37 12.91
N THR A 866 -2.46 -16.87 13.21
CA THR A 866 -1.18 -17.40 12.73
C THR A 866 -0.14 -17.40 13.86
N SER A 867 0.92 -18.19 13.73
CA SER A 867 2.10 -18.10 14.60
C SER A 867 3.15 -17.13 14.09
N THR A 868 3.07 -16.73 12.82
CA THR A 868 3.85 -15.61 12.28
C THR A 868 3.26 -14.30 12.82
N VAL A 869 4.05 -13.24 13.00
CA VAL A 869 3.52 -11.96 13.48
C VAL A 869 2.57 -11.39 12.43
N ASP A 870 1.34 -11.06 12.83
CA ASP A 870 0.32 -10.43 11.98
C ASP A 870 -0.02 -9.03 12.50
N PRO A 871 0.46 -7.96 11.83
CA PRO A 871 0.22 -6.59 12.26
C PRO A 871 -1.22 -6.11 12.00
N ALA A 872 -1.98 -6.78 11.12
CA ALA A 872 -3.25 -6.31 10.60
C ALA A 872 -4.47 -7.03 11.21
N GLU A 873 -4.51 -7.17 12.53
CA GLU A 873 -5.53 -7.99 13.22
C GLU A 873 -7.01 -7.62 12.93
N GLY A 874 -7.28 -6.44 12.36
CA GLY A 874 -8.62 -6.01 11.97
C GLY A 874 -9.27 -6.85 10.87
N ASN A 875 -8.49 -7.49 10.00
CA ASN A 875 -8.99 -8.32 8.88
C ASN A 875 -9.07 -9.83 9.22
N ASN A 876 -8.68 -10.20 10.45
CA ASN A 876 -8.66 -11.58 10.95
C ASN A 876 -10.04 -12.16 11.25
N THR A 877 -11.11 -11.37 11.12
CA THR A 877 -12.48 -11.81 11.43
C THR A 877 -13.46 -11.40 10.34
N ALA A 878 -14.28 -12.36 9.86
CA ALA A 878 -15.37 -12.10 8.92
C ALA A 878 -16.69 -12.68 9.39
N THR A 879 -17.80 -11.99 9.10
CA THR A 879 -19.15 -12.47 9.40
C THR A 879 -20.10 -12.25 8.23
N ALA A 880 -20.81 -13.31 7.83
CA ALA A 880 -21.86 -13.28 6.82
C ALA A 880 -23.22 -13.62 7.43
N THR A 881 -24.28 -12.96 6.98
CA THR A 881 -25.64 -13.17 7.49
C THR A 881 -26.50 -14.06 6.57
N TYR A 882 -27.42 -14.83 7.15
CA TYR A 882 -28.39 -15.63 6.42
C TYR A 882 -29.77 -15.65 7.09
N GLN A 883 -30.80 -16.02 6.33
CA GLN A 883 -32.18 -16.09 6.79
C GLN A 883 -32.81 -17.44 6.48
N VAL A 884 -33.64 -17.91 7.41
CA VAL A 884 -34.44 -19.14 7.26
C VAL A 884 -35.89 -18.85 7.59
N MET A 885 -36.79 -19.10 6.64
CA MET A 885 -38.20 -18.74 6.72
C MET A 885 -39.15 -19.95 6.64
N LEU A 886 -40.33 -19.81 7.24
CA LEU A 886 -41.46 -20.73 7.05
C LEU A 886 -42.13 -20.43 5.70
N VAL A 887 -42.31 -21.45 4.86
CA VAL A 887 -43.04 -21.32 3.59
C VAL A 887 -44.56 -21.46 3.84
N ALA A 888 -45.36 -20.48 3.43
CA ALA A 888 -46.82 -20.55 3.51
C ALA A 888 -47.41 -21.52 2.45
N PRO A 889 -48.48 -22.27 2.76
CA PRO A 889 -49.09 -23.20 1.80
C PRO A 889 -49.75 -22.46 0.62
N PRO A 890 -49.83 -23.10 -0.57
CA PRO A 890 -50.40 -22.48 -1.76
C PRO A 890 -51.90 -22.20 -1.61
N LYS A 891 -52.37 -21.08 -2.17
CA LYS A 891 -53.78 -20.61 -2.14
C LYS A 891 -54.32 -20.38 -3.56
N ALA A 892 -55.53 -20.87 -3.83
CA ALA A 892 -56.30 -20.63 -5.06
C ALA A 892 -57.68 -20.06 -4.67
N ASP A 893 -58.44 -19.44 -5.58
CA ASP A 893 -59.78 -18.88 -5.30
C ASP A 893 -60.73 -19.38 -6.37
N LEU A 894 -61.69 -20.25 -6.04
CA LEU A 894 -62.62 -20.84 -6.99
C LEU A 894 -64.00 -20.15 -6.91
N ALA A 895 -64.61 -19.91 -8.06
CA ALA A 895 -65.97 -19.37 -8.15
C ALA A 895 -66.83 -20.20 -9.11
N VAL A 896 -68.10 -20.41 -8.77
CA VAL A 896 -69.10 -21.08 -9.63
C VAL A 896 -70.23 -20.12 -10.01
N PHE A 897 -70.73 -20.22 -11.24
CA PHE A 897 -71.85 -19.43 -11.76
C PHE A 897 -72.84 -20.31 -12.53
N LEU A 898 -74.13 -20.12 -12.29
CA LEU A 898 -75.25 -20.77 -12.96
C LEU A 898 -76.02 -19.78 -13.86
N GLY A 899 -76.51 -20.26 -15.00
CA GLY A 899 -77.39 -19.48 -15.87
C GLY A 899 -78.38 -20.35 -16.63
N LEU A 900 -79.63 -19.91 -16.76
CA LEU A 900 -80.67 -20.59 -17.53
C LEU A 900 -80.75 -20.04 -18.96
N ASP A 901 -81.12 -20.90 -19.90
CA ASP A 901 -81.47 -20.51 -21.27
C ASP A 901 -82.78 -19.70 -21.34
N SER A 902 -83.75 -20.03 -20.49
CA SER A 902 -85.00 -19.31 -20.32
C SER A 902 -85.45 -19.31 -18.85
N PRO A 903 -86.02 -18.20 -18.34
CA PRO A 903 -86.32 -18.06 -16.91
C PRO A 903 -87.50 -18.91 -16.42
N THR A 904 -88.34 -19.48 -17.30
CA THR A 904 -89.56 -20.20 -16.91
C THR A 904 -89.62 -21.55 -17.61
N GLY A 905 -89.79 -22.65 -16.88
CA GLY A 905 -90.07 -23.99 -17.41
C GLY A 905 -91.57 -24.28 -17.54
N TYR A 906 -91.92 -25.38 -18.20
CA TYR A 906 -93.31 -25.83 -18.32
C TYR A 906 -93.40 -27.34 -18.09
N VAL A 907 -94.50 -27.81 -17.51
CA VAL A 907 -94.69 -29.23 -17.22
C VAL A 907 -94.57 -30.07 -18.51
N GLY A 908 -93.63 -31.01 -18.51
CA GLY A 908 -93.29 -31.86 -19.64
C GLY A 908 -92.26 -31.30 -20.63
N GLY A 909 -91.77 -30.07 -20.42
CA GLY A 909 -90.78 -29.40 -21.26
C GLY A 909 -89.32 -29.58 -20.83
N HIS A 910 -88.43 -28.82 -21.47
CA HIS A 910 -86.97 -28.89 -21.28
C HIS A 910 -86.32 -27.53 -21.01
N ARG A 911 -85.27 -27.47 -20.19
CA ARG A 911 -84.45 -26.26 -19.97
C ARG A 911 -82.96 -26.58 -19.96
N ILE A 912 -82.12 -25.60 -20.28
CA ILE A 912 -80.66 -25.75 -20.30
C ILE A 912 -80.02 -24.85 -19.24
N VAL A 913 -79.32 -25.46 -18.29
CA VAL A 913 -78.47 -24.76 -17.31
C VAL A 913 -77.04 -24.72 -17.80
N ARG A 914 -76.45 -23.53 -17.90
CA ARG A 914 -75.02 -23.31 -18.14
C ARG A 914 -74.30 -23.18 -16.80
N VAL A 915 -73.22 -23.94 -16.61
CA VAL A 915 -72.39 -23.93 -15.41
C VAL A 915 -70.98 -23.45 -15.78
N ARG A 916 -70.47 -22.42 -15.10
CA ARG A 916 -69.11 -21.89 -15.24
C ARG A 916 -68.37 -22.00 -13.92
N VAL A 917 -67.19 -22.62 -13.93
CA VAL A 917 -66.26 -22.67 -12.79
C VAL A 917 -64.98 -21.92 -13.16
N ARG A 918 -64.54 -20.97 -12.32
CA ARG A 918 -63.36 -20.14 -12.57
C ARG A 918 -62.39 -20.16 -11.40
N ASN A 919 -61.09 -20.21 -11.67
CA ASN A 919 -60.06 -19.92 -10.66
C ASN A 919 -59.64 -18.43 -10.74
N LEU A 920 -60.06 -17.63 -9.78
CA LEU A 920 -59.74 -16.22 -9.58
C LEU A 920 -58.40 -16.00 -8.83
N GLY A 921 -57.82 -17.06 -8.27
CA GLY A 921 -56.60 -16.99 -7.45
C GLY A 921 -55.30 -17.05 -8.26
N PRO A 922 -54.16 -16.68 -7.64
CA PRO A 922 -52.86 -16.61 -8.32
C PRO A 922 -52.20 -17.99 -8.55
N GLN A 923 -52.71 -19.06 -7.96
CA GLN A 923 -52.15 -20.41 -8.07
C GLN A 923 -53.21 -21.43 -8.50
N ALA A 924 -52.77 -22.57 -9.02
CA ALA A 924 -53.66 -23.61 -9.52
C ALA A 924 -54.51 -24.24 -8.40
N ALA A 925 -55.82 -24.34 -8.62
CA ALA A 925 -56.73 -25.10 -7.77
C ALA A 925 -56.59 -26.58 -8.12
N GLN A 926 -56.20 -27.42 -7.17
CA GLN A 926 -55.96 -28.84 -7.40
C GLN A 926 -57.18 -29.69 -7.01
N ALA A 927 -57.40 -30.78 -7.75
CA ALA A 927 -58.47 -31.75 -7.50
C ALA A 927 -59.86 -31.11 -7.33
N VAL A 928 -60.22 -30.21 -8.23
CA VAL A 928 -61.48 -29.46 -8.21
C VAL A 928 -62.67 -30.40 -8.39
N GLN A 929 -63.64 -30.34 -7.49
CA GLN A 929 -64.89 -31.09 -7.52
C GLN A 929 -66.09 -30.14 -7.50
N LEU A 930 -67.05 -30.33 -8.41
CA LEU A 930 -68.30 -29.60 -8.48
C LEU A 930 -69.48 -30.52 -8.14
N THR A 931 -70.37 -30.10 -7.26
CA THR A 931 -71.62 -30.79 -6.93
C THR A 931 -72.80 -29.90 -7.32
N ALA A 932 -73.74 -30.43 -8.10
CA ALA A 932 -74.99 -29.76 -8.44
C ALA A 932 -76.18 -30.52 -7.82
N THR A 933 -77.14 -29.78 -7.27
CA THR A 933 -78.35 -30.31 -6.64
C THR A 933 -79.58 -29.83 -7.40
N TRP A 934 -80.37 -30.79 -7.90
CA TRP A 934 -81.63 -30.53 -8.60
C TRP A 934 -82.79 -31.01 -7.72
N PRO A 935 -83.83 -30.19 -7.47
CA PRO A 935 -84.97 -30.58 -6.65
C PRO A 935 -85.81 -31.72 -7.27
N ASP A 936 -86.54 -32.45 -6.42
CA ASP A 936 -87.54 -33.42 -6.85
C ASP A 936 -88.57 -32.76 -7.79
N GLY A 937 -88.75 -33.32 -9.00
CA GLY A 937 -89.59 -32.73 -10.05
C GLY A 937 -88.81 -32.16 -11.24
N VAL A 938 -87.49 -31.98 -11.10
CA VAL A 938 -86.57 -31.59 -12.17
C VAL A 938 -85.56 -32.71 -12.41
N VAL A 939 -85.56 -33.30 -13.61
CA VAL A 939 -84.69 -34.45 -13.94
C VAL A 939 -83.66 -34.04 -14.99
N ALA A 940 -82.37 -34.25 -14.71
CA ALA A 940 -81.33 -34.02 -15.70
C ALA A 940 -81.36 -35.10 -16.79
N ALA A 941 -81.45 -34.69 -18.07
CA ALA A 941 -81.40 -35.57 -19.23
C ALA A 941 -79.99 -35.61 -19.86
N ILE A 942 -79.67 -36.73 -20.52
CA ILE A 942 -78.29 -37.15 -20.81
C ILE A 942 -77.71 -36.64 -22.14
N GLN A 943 -78.48 -35.95 -22.99
CA GLN A 943 -77.89 -35.34 -24.18
C GLN A 943 -78.45 -33.94 -24.42
N PRO A 944 -77.61 -32.90 -24.47
CA PRO A 944 -78.03 -31.63 -25.04
C PRO A 944 -78.31 -31.85 -26.54
N PRO A 945 -79.38 -31.29 -27.12
CA PRO A 945 -79.42 -31.09 -28.56
C PRO A 945 -78.20 -30.26 -28.97
N ALA A 946 -77.66 -30.51 -30.17
CA ALA A 946 -76.52 -29.76 -30.68
C ALA A 946 -76.81 -28.25 -30.60
N LEU A 947 -76.00 -27.53 -29.81
CA LEU A 947 -76.10 -26.07 -29.71
C LEU A 947 -75.76 -25.47 -31.09
N ASP A 948 -76.67 -24.66 -31.62
CA ASP A 948 -76.44 -23.83 -32.80
C ASP A 948 -76.40 -22.35 -32.37
N PRO A 949 -75.25 -21.65 -32.50
CA PRO A 949 -73.98 -22.10 -33.06
C PRO A 949 -73.16 -22.97 -32.09
N PRO A 950 -72.24 -23.82 -32.61
CA PRO A 950 -71.36 -24.63 -31.78
C PRO A 950 -70.41 -23.75 -30.95
N LEU A 951 -70.28 -24.07 -29.66
CA LEU A 951 -69.30 -23.43 -28.78
C LEU A 951 -67.86 -23.74 -29.25
N PRO A 952 -66.89 -22.84 -29.05
CA PRO A 952 -65.48 -23.12 -29.29
C PRO A 952 -65.02 -24.36 -28.50
N PRO A 953 -63.98 -25.09 -28.97
CA PRO A 953 -63.61 -26.39 -28.41
C PRO A 953 -63.36 -26.29 -26.91
N LEU A 954 -64.28 -26.86 -26.15
CA LEU A 954 -64.20 -26.93 -24.71
C LEU A 954 -63.05 -27.84 -24.30
N GLN A 955 -62.05 -27.27 -23.64
CA GLN A 955 -61.10 -28.07 -22.86
C GLN A 955 -61.88 -28.78 -21.76
N VAL A 956 -61.73 -30.10 -21.74
CA VAL A 956 -62.32 -31.06 -20.80
C VAL A 956 -63.84 -31.22 -20.95
N THR A 957 -64.28 -32.26 -21.67
CA THR A 957 -65.61 -32.86 -21.49
C THR A 957 -65.65 -33.55 -20.13
N PRO A 958 -66.32 -33.02 -19.10
CA PRO A 958 -66.39 -33.68 -17.81
C PRO A 958 -67.23 -34.96 -17.96
N ALA A 959 -66.72 -36.09 -17.48
CA ALA A 959 -67.44 -37.36 -17.47
C ALA A 959 -68.54 -37.34 -16.38
N CYS A 960 -69.60 -36.57 -16.57
CA CYS A 960 -70.67 -36.41 -15.59
C CYS A 960 -72.04 -36.82 -16.17
N LEU A 961 -72.55 -38.01 -15.84
CA LEU A 961 -73.91 -38.49 -16.12
C LEU A 961 -74.29 -39.63 -15.13
N PRO A 962 -75.57 -39.88 -14.76
CA PRO A 962 -76.70 -38.98 -14.49
C PRO A 962 -77.26 -39.14 -13.04
N GLY A 963 -77.87 -38.09 -12.46
CA GLY A 963 -78.67 -38.20 -11.21
C GLY A 963 -78.30 -37.30 -10.03
N GLY A 964 -77.39 -36.32 -10.20
CA GLY A 964 -77.09 -35.32 -9.15
C GLY A 964 -75.84 -35.59 -8.28
N LEU A 965 -74.76 -36.11 -8.86
CA LEU A 965 -73.56 -36.54 -8.12
C LEU A 965 -72.28 -36.01 -8.78
N VAL A 966 -71.49 -35.28 -7.97
CA VAL A 966 -70.07 -34.86 -8.09
C VAL A 966 -69.39 -35.00 -9.46
N CYS A 967 -68.99 -33.88 -10.06
CA CYS A 967 -68.11 -33.73 -11.21
C CYS A 967 -66.66 -33.46 -10.79
N ASN A 968 -65.72 -34.31 -11.21
CA ASN A 968 -64.29 -34.05 -11.06
C ASN A 968 -63.79 -33.21 -12.23
N LEU A 969 -63.35 -31.98 -11.96
CA LEU A 969 -62.83 -31.03 -12.95
C LEU A 969 -61.29 -31.02 -13.05
N GLY A 970 -60.59 -31.78 -12.18
CA GLY A 970 -59.13 -31.88 -12.20
C GLY A 970 -58.45 -30.62 -11.65
N ASN A 971 -57.31 -30.24 -12.22
CA ASN A 971 -56.59 -29.03 -11.80
C ASN A 971 -56.97 -27.85 -12.69
N ILE A 972 -57.36 -26.72 -12.08
CA ILE A 972 -57.73 -25.49 -12.82
C ILE A 972 -56.61 -24.45 -12.61
N PRO A 973 -55.84 -24.09 -13.67
CA PRO A 973 -54.82 -23.06 -13.59
C PRO A 973 -55.40 -21.66 -13.26
N PRO A 974 -54.57 -20.71 -12.78
CA PRO A 974 -54.98 -19.33 -12.52
C PRO A 974 -55.68 -18.71 -13.72
N GLY A 975 -56.77 -17.99 -13.48
CA GLY A 975 -57.53 -17.25 -14.51
C GLY A 975 -58.35 -18.11 -15.47
N THR A 976 -58.31 -19.44 -15.35
CA THR A 976 -58.95 -20.38 -16.29
C THR A 976 -60.44 -20.58 -15.96
N ASP A 977 -61.26 -20.71 -17.01
CA ASP A 977 -62.69 -21.03 -16.97
C ASP A 977 -62.97 -22.45 -17.48
N VAL A 978 -63.85 -23.18 -16.79
CA VAL A 978 -64.45 -24.44 -17.25
C VAL A 978 -65.96 -24.21 -17.42
N LEU A 979 -66.49 -24.41 -18.63
CA LEU A 979 -67.88 -24.12 -18.98
C LEU A 979 -68.58 -25.35 -19.56
N PHE A 980 -69.81 -25.67 -19.13
CA PHE A 980 -70.61 -26.72 -19.77
C PHE A 980 -72.12 -26.48 -19.56
N ALA A 981 -72.95 -27.26 -20.25
CA ALA A 981 -74.41 -27.13 -20.21
C ALA A 981 -75.08 -28.44 -19.79
N VAL A 982 -76.17 -28.35 -19.03
CA VAL A 982 -76.96 -29.48 -18.52
C VAL A 982 -78.41 -29.30 -18.96
N ALA A 983 -78.96 -30.29 -19.66
CA ALA A 983 -80.38 -30.31 -20.04
C ALA A 983 -81.22 -30.86 -18.89
N LEU A 984 -82.32 -30.18 -18.56
CA LEU A 984 -83.26 -30.50 -17.51
C LEU A 984 -84.64 -30.78 -18.11
N THR A 985 -85.39 -31.71 -17.55
CA THR A 985 -86.82 -31.90 -17.81
C THR A 985 -87.62 -31.49 -16.58
N THR A 986 -88.76 -30.83 -16.81
CA THR A 986 -89.59 -30.23 -15.76
C THR A 986 -90.89 -31.00 -15.65
N ALA A 987 -90.97 -31.96 -14.72
CA ALA A 987 -92.06 -32.95 -14.67
C ALA A 987 -93.30 -32.50 -13.86
N THR A 988 -93.14 -31.51 -12.97
CA THR A 988 -94.21 -31.03 -12.08
C THR A 988 -94.19 -29.51 -12.01
N GLU A 989 -95.36 -28.90 -11.80
CA GLU A 989 -95.50 -27.45 -11.57
C GLU A 989 -94.89 -27.06 -10.22
N GLY A 990 -94.27 -25.87 -10.15
CA GLY A 990 -93.71 -25.33 -8.92
C GLY A 990 -92.52 -24.40 -9.14
N ASP A 991 -92.10 -23.73 -8.08
CA ASP A 991 -90.88 -22.92 -8.06
C ASP A 991 -89.71 -23.78 -7.56
N PHE A 992 -88.71 -24.01 -8.41
CA PHE A 992 -87.56 -24.85 -8.09
C PHE A 992 -86.28 -24.04 -7.97
N THR A 993 -85.54 -24.22 -6.87
CA THR A 993 -84.20 -23.64 -6.72
C THR A 993 -83.13 -24.65 -7.14
N LEU A 994 -82.35 -24.31 -8.16
CA LEU A 994 -81.20 -25.09 -8.62
C LEU A 994 -79.94 -24.59 -7.91
N ALA A 995 -79.06 -25.49 -7.46
CA ALA A 995 -77.85 -25.12 -6.72
C ALA A 995 -76.59 -25.84 -7.22
N ALA A 996 -75.45 -25.15 -7.20
CA ALA A 996 -74.15 -25.73 -7.48
C ALA A 996 -73.10 -25.28 -6.46
N LYS A 997 -72.15 -26.16 -6.15
CA LYS A 997 -71.05 -25.90 -5.22
C LYS A 997 -69.75 -26.50 -5.74
N VAL A 998 -68.64 -25.77 -5.64
CA VAL A 998 -67.30 -26.24 -6.03
C VAL A 998 -66.37 -26.34 -4.79
N SER A 999 -65.38 -27.22 -4.86
CA SER A 999 -64.37 -27.46 -3.83
C SER A 999 -63.04 -27.91 -4.46
N ALA A 1000 -61.93 -27.76 -3.73
CA ALA A 1000 -60.58 -28.17 -4.16
C ALA A 1000 -59.74 -28.62 -2.96
N THR A 1001 -58.58 -29.25 -3.20
CA THR A 1001 -57.59 -29.55 -2.16
C THR A 1001 -56.65 -28.36 -1.86
N THR A 1002 -56.51 -27.42 -2.80
CA THR A 1002 -55.81 -26.15 -2.55
C THR A 1002 -56.65 -25.26 -1.63
N ILE A 1003 -56.01 -24.54 -0.69
CA ILE A 1003 -56.73 -23.67 0.26
C ILE A 1003 -57.40 -22.51 -0.49
N ASP A 1004 -58.71 -22.38 -0.29
CA ASP A 1004 -59.52 -21.29 -0.83
C ASP A 1004 -59.86 -20.23 0.24
N PRO A 1005 -59.35 -18.98 0.12
CA PRO A 1005 -59.60 -17.93 1.09
C PRO A 1005 -60.99 -17.28 0.95
N ALA A 1006 -61.74 -17.53 -0.13
CA ALA A 1006 -62.96 -16.81 -0.50
C ALA A 1006 -64.21 -17.72 -0.56
N LEU A 1007 -64.36 -18.65 0.38
CA LEU A 1007 -65.44 -19.66 0.42
C LEU A 1007 -66.87 -19.25 -0.02
N PRO A 1008 -67.39 -18.02 0.19
CA PRO A 1008 -68.74 -17.66 -0.27
C PRO A 1008 -68.99 -17.75 -1.78
N ASN A 1009 -67.99 -17.56 -2.65
CA ASN A 1009 -68.15 -17.62 -4.11
C ASN A 1009 -68.09 -19.05 -4.67
N ASN A 1010 -67.82 -20.04 -3.81
CA ASN A 1010 -67.78 -21.46 -4.16
C ASN A 1010 -69.17 -22.08 -4.31
N GLN A 1011 -70.24 -21.30 -4.25
CA GLN A 1011 -71.61 -21.78 -4.42
C GLN A 1011 -72.49 -20.74 -5.14
N ASP A 1012 -73.43 -21.21 -5.94
CA ASP A 1012 -74.40 -20.37 -6.65
C ASP A 1012 -75.77 -21.07 -6.75
N THR A 1013 -76.84 -20.27 -6.82
CA THR A 1013 -78.23 -20.73 -6.87
C THR A 1013 -79.05 -19.93 -7.87
N ILE A 1014 -79.94 -20.60 -8.60
CA ILE A 1014 -80.84 -19.96 -9.57
C ILE A 1014 -82.26 -20.53 -9.46
N GLU A 1015 -83.27 -19.67 -9.58
CA GLU A 1015 -84.68 -20.07 -9.52
C GLU A 1015 -85.20 -20.48 -10.91
N LEU A 1016 -86.01 -21.54 -10.95
CA LEU A 1016 -86.70 -22.07 -12.12
C LEU A 1016 -88.19 -22.26 -11.78
N PRO A 1017 -89.05 -21.25 -12.01
CA PRO A 1017 -90.49 -21.41 -11.98
C PRO A 1017 -90.96 -22.31 -13.13
N VAL A 1018 -91.76 -23.32 -12.84
CA VAL A 1018 -92.37 -24.23 -13.81
C VAL A 1018 -93.88 -24.08 -13.76
N LEU A 1019 -94.50 -23.74 -14.90
CA LEU A 1019 -95.95 -23.53 -15.02
C LEU A 1019 -96.64 -24.76 -15.62
N GLN A 1020 -97.90 -25.02 -15.25
CA GLN A 1020 -98.75 -26.04 -15.89
C GLN A 1020 -99.62 -25.43 -16.99
N PRO A 1021 -99.39 -25.74 -18.28
CA PRO A 1021 -100.29 -25.34 -19.36
C PRO A 1021 -101.67 -25.96 -19.21
N ALA A 1022 -102.72 -25.26 -19.66
CA ALA A 1022 -104.09 -25.78 -19.67
C ALA A 1022 -104.88 -25.27 -20.87
N ILE A 1023 -105.84 -26.06 -21.36
CA ILE A 1023 -106.79 -25.65 -22.42
C ILE A 1023 -108.23 -25.95 -22.01
N ARG A 1024 -109.14 -25.01 -22.29
CA ARG A 1024 -110.58 -25.16 -22.03
C ARG A 1024 -111.42 -24.63 -23.18
N LEU A 1025 -112.61 -25.20 -23.34
CA LEU A 1025 -113.60 -24.78 -24.33
C LEU A 1025 -114.73 -23.99 -23.66
N VAL A 1026 -115.05 -22.82 -24.21
CA VAL A 1026 -116.08 -21.92 -23.66
C VAL A 1026 -117.13 -21.60 -24.73
N PRO A 1027 -118.41 -21.92 -24.51
CA PRO A 1027 -118.96 -22.69 -23.37
C PRO A 1027 -118.63 -24.20 -23.45
N ALA A 1028 -118.55 -24.85 -22.28
CA ALA A 1028 -118.30 -26.31 -22.17
C ALA A 1028 -119.46 -27.20 -22.67
N VAL A 1029 -120.61 -26.60 -23.01
CA VAL A 1029 -121.74 -27.27 -23.66
C VAL A 1029 -122.12 -26.48 -24.91
N ALA A 1030 -122.10 -27.13 -26.06
CA ALA A 1030 -122.35 -26.50 -27.35
C ALA A 1030 -123.37 -27.26 -28.18
N ARG A 1031 -123.89 -26.60 -29.21
CA ARG A 1031 -124.88 -27.16 -30.14
C ARG A 1031 -124.26 -27.36 -31.52
N PRO A 1032 -124.71 -28.35 -32.31
CA PRO A 1032 -124.36 -28.42 -33.72
C PRO A 1032 -124.65 -27.08 -34.44
N GLY A 1033 -123.63 -26.49 -35.05
CA GLY A 1033 -123.66 -25.16 -35.68
C GLY A 1033 -123.23 -23.98 -34.80
N GLN A 1034 -122.84 -24.20 -33.52
CA GLN A 1034 -122.39 -23.16 -32.60
C GLN A 1034 -120.87 -22.96 -32.66
N VAL A 1035 -120.42 -21.71 -32.54
CA VAL A 1035 -118.99 -21.39 -32.38
C VAL A 1035 -118.61 -21.45 -30.90
N VAL A 1036 -117.52 -22.15 -30.59
CA VAL A 1036 -116.95 -22.31 -29.25
C VAL A 1036 -115.53 -21.73 -29.24
N LEU A 1037 -115.11 -21.13 -28.14
CA LEU A 1037 -113.78 -20.57 -27.99
C LEU A 1037 -112.88 -21.59 -27.28
N ALA A 1038 -111.84 -22.07 -27.96
CA ALA A 1038 -110.71 -22.72 -27.31
C ALA A 1038 -109.82 -21.65 -26.68
N TYR A 1039 -109.66 -21.72 -25.37
CA TYR A 1039 -108.92 -20.78 -24.56
C TYR A 1039 -107.83 -21.53 -23.79
N GLY A 1040 -106.56 -21.20 -24.06
CA GLY A 1040 -105.40 -21.74 -23.33
C GLY A 1040 -104.84 -20.74 -22.33
N GLU A 1041 -104.31 -21.24 -21.21
CA GLU A 1041 -103.65 -20.49 -20.13
C GLU A 1041 -102.30 -21.14 -19.81
N ASN A 1042 -101.36 -20.34 -19.30
CA ASN A 1042 -100.04 -20.79 -18.84
C ASN A 1042 -99.25 -21.58 -19.89
N MET A 1043 -99.47 -21.29 -21.18
CA MET A 1043 -98.75 -21.91 -22.28
C MET A 1043 -97.42 -21.16 -22.54
N PRO A 1044 -96.38 -21.82 -23.08
CA PRO A 1044 -95.11 -21.16 -23.36
C PRO A 1044 -95.24 -20.09 -24.46
N PRO A 1045 -94.91 -18.81 -24.18
CA PRO A 1045 -94.94 -17.74 -25.17
C PRO A 1045 -94.21 -18.07 -26.47
N GLY A 1046 -94.78 -17.69 -27.61
CA GLY A 1046 -94.18 -17.89 -28.93
C GLY A 1046 -94.16 -19.34 -29.44
N THR A 1047 -94.56 -20.31 -28.61
CA THR A 1047 -94.62 -21.72 -29.03
C THR A 1047 -95.78 -21.94 -29.99
N GLU A 1048 -95.55 -22.72 -31.05
CA GLU A 1048 -96.61 -23.19 -31.91
C GLU A 1048 -97.32 -24.41 -31.29
N VAL A 1049 -98.64 -24.30 -31.17
CA VAL A 1049 -99.52 -25.31 -30.60
C VAL A 1049 -100.51 -25.76 -31.65
N VAL A 1050 -100.60 -27.08 -31.84
CA VAL A 1050 -101.60 -27.71 -32.71
C VAL A 1050 -102.75 -28.20 -31.85
N LEU A 1051 -103.98 -27.90 -32.29
CA LEU A 1051 -105.20 -28.39 -31.63
C LEU A 1051 -105.79 -29.55 -32.43
N SER A 1052 -106.02 -30.68 -31.78
CA SER A 1052 -106.68 -31.85 -32.36
C SER A 1052 -107.90 -32.26 -31.53
N TRP A 1053 -108.86 -32.94 -32.16
CA TRP A 1053 -110.01 -33.55 -31.47
C TRP A 1053 -109.76 -35.04 -31.25
N ASP A 1054 -110.34 -35.62 -30.21
CA ASP A 1054 -110.41 -37.08 -30.07
C ASP A 1054 -111.18 -37.72 -31.24
N GLU A 1055 -110.69 -38.87 -31.71
CA GLU A 1055 -111.27 -39.62 -32.83
C GLU A 1055 -112.58 -40.34 -32.42
N GLY A 1056 -113.62 -39.57 -32.08
CA GLY A 1056 -115.02 -40.03 -32.15
C GLY A 1056 -115.56 -39.83 -33.57
N GLU A 1057 -116.67 -40.50 -33.94
CA GLU A 1057 -117.29 -40.50 -35.29
C GLU A 1057 -117.88 -39.12 -35.76
N GLY A 1058 -117.14 -38.02 -35.57
CA GLY A 1058 -117.38 -36.69 -36.11
C GLY A 1058 -116.33 -36.31 -37.17
N VAL A 1059 -116.59 -35.22 -37.90
CA VAL A 1059 -115.68 -34.72 -38.94
C VAL A 1059 -114.56 -33.91 -38.26
N PRO A 1060 -113.28 -34.28 -38.40
CA PRO A 1060 -112.19 -33.49 -37.84
C PRO A 1060 -112.10 -32.12 -38.52
N ILE A 1061 -111.96 -31.07 -37.72
CA ILE A 1061 -111.56 -29.73 -38.19
C ILE A 1061 -110.11 -29.53 -37.73
N ASP A 1062 -109.21 -29.32 -38.69
CA ASP A 1062 -107.83 -28.91 -38.42
C ASP A 1062 -107.75 -27.37 -38.51
N PRO A 1063 -107.61 -26.65 -37.38
CA PRO A 1063 -107.52 -25.21 -37.39
C PRO A 1063 -106.12 -24.68 -37.79
N GLY A 1064 -105.12 -25.54 -38.04
CA GLY A 1064 -103.72 -25.17 -38.24
C GLY A 1064 -102.99 -24.78 -36.93
N PRO A 1065 -101.65 -24.58 -36.98
CA PRO A 1065 -100.86 -24.22 -35.80
C PRO A 1065 -101.25 -22.82 -35.28
N LEU A 1066 -101.25 -22.68 -33.96
CA LEU A 1066 -101.51 -21.43 -33.24
C LEU A 1066 -100.26 -21.04 -32.47
N THR A 1067 -99.79 -19.82 -32.65
CA THR A 1067 -98.72 -19.27 -31.81
C THR A 1067 -99.31 -18.77 -30.50
N VAL A 1068 -98.74 -19.21 -29.37
CA VAL A 1068 -99.07 -18.72 -28.04
C VAL A 1068 -98.63 -17.26 -27.91
N LEU A 1069 -99.52 -16.42 -27.38
CA LEU A 1069 -99.23 -15.01 -27.15
C LEU A 1069 -98.21 -14.82 -26.03
N ASP A 1070 -97.60 -13.63 -25.97
CA ASP A 1070 -96.61 -13.28 -24.92
C ASP A 1070 -97.16 -13.41 -23.50
N ASP A 1071 -98.48 -13.33 -23.32
CA ASP A 1071 -99.17 -13.52 -22.03
C ASP A 1071 -99.44 -15.00 -21.67
N GLY A 1072 -98.95 -15.94 -22.49
CA GLY A 1072 -99.13 -17.37 -22.30
C GLY A 1072 -100.54 -17.88 -22.65
N THR A 1073 -101.33 -17.10 -23.39
CA THR A 1073 -102.69 -17.50 -23.79
C THR A 1073 -102.82 -17.81 -25.28
N ILE A 1074 -103.77 -18.69 -25.61
CA ILE A 1074 -104.28 -18.88 -26.98
C ILE A 1074 -105.79 -18.70 -27.00
N ARG A 1075 -106.32 -18.13 -28.09
CA ARG A 1075 -107.76 -17.91 -28.28
C ARG A 1075 -108.15 -18.29 -29.70
N ARG A 1076 -108.88 -19.39 -29.88
CA ARG A 1076 -109.30 -19.87 -31.21
C ARG A 1076 -110.79 -20.19 -31.24
N SER A 1077 -111.52 -19.52 -32.12
CA SER A 1077 -112.91 -19.85 -32.43
C SER A 1077 -112.97 -21.14 -33.24
N LEU A 1078 -113.67 -22.15 -32.73
CA LEU A 1078 -113.91 -23.44 -33.37
C LEU A 1078 -115.41 -23.58 -33.65
N LEU A 1079 -115.78 -24.05 -34.84
CA LEU A 1079 -117.18 -24.25 -35.21
C LEU A 1079 -117.56 -25.71 -34.99
N ILE A 1080 -118.57 -25.97 -34.15
CA ILE A 1080 -119.22 -27.29 -34.10
C ILE A 1080 -120.08 -27.43 -35.36
N LEU A 1081 -119.84 -28.44 -36.20
CA LEU A 1081 -120.47 -28.59 -37.50
C LEU A 1081 -121.96 -28.95 -37.39
N ARG A 1082 -122.75 -28.52 -38.38
CA ARG A 1082 -124.21 -28.69 -38.37
C ARG A 1082 -124.70 -30.14 -38.44
N ARG A 1083 -123.84 -31.08 -38.88
CA ARG A 1083 -124.11 -32.53 -38.98
C ARG A 1083 -123.31 -33.35 -37.97
N GLU A 1084 -122.80 -32.71 -36.94
CA GLU A 1084 -121.93 -33.33 -35.96
C GLU A 1084 -122.71 -34.28 -35.01
N GLN A 1085 -122.11 -35.41 -34.66
CA GLN A 1085 -122.69 -36.35 -33.69
C GLN A 1085 -122.69 -35.74 -32.28
N LEU A 1086 -123.76 -36.01 -31.52
CA LEU A 1086 -123.92 -35.58 -30.13
C LEU A 1086 -123.07 -36.44 -29.20
N GLY A 1087 -122.59 -35.86 -28.10
CA GLY A 1087 -121.74 -36.56 -27.15
C GLY A 1087 -120.60 -35.69 -26.63
N GLY A 1088 -119.82 -36.26 -25.71
CA GLY A 1088 -118.58 -35.64 -25.22
C GLY A 1088 -117.49 -35.68 -26.30
N ARG A 1089 -116.65 -34.65 -26.31
CA ARG A 1089 -115.45 -34.53 -27.15
C ARG A 1089 -114.33 -33.91 -26.35
N THR A 1090 -113.11 -34.28 -26.70
CA THR A 1090 -111.88 -33.80 -26.05
C THR A 1090 -111.03 -33.08 -27.08
N ILE A 1091 -110.66 -31.82 -26.81
CA ILE A 1091 -109.62 -31.15 -27.58
C ILE A 1091 -108.27 -31.41 -26.91
N THR A 1092 -107.25 -31.71 -27.69
CA THR A 1092 -105.86 -31.86 -27.23
C THR A 1092 -105.02 -30.75 -27.84
N ALA A 1093 -104.26 -30.04 -27.01
CA ALA A 1093 -103.28 -29.04 -27.42
C ALA A 1093 -101.87 -29.63 -27.28
N THR A 1094 -101.16 -29.71 -28.40
CA THR A 1094 -99.81 -30.29 -28.48
C THR A 1094 -98.82 -29.25 -28.97
N SER A 1095 -97.71 -29.07 -28.25
CA SER A 1095 -96.57 -28.25 -28.71
C SER A 1095 -95.88 -28.90 -29.91
N THR A 1096 -95.52 -28.13 -30.93
CA THR A 1096 -94.72 -28.61 -32.07
C THR A 1096 -93.23 -28.77 -31.74
N THR A 1097 -92.77 -28.21 -30.61
CA THR A 1097 -91.38 -28.19 -30.16
C THR A 1097 -91.15 -28.91 -28.84
N GLU A 1098 -92.12 -29.74 -28.40
CA GLU A 1098 -92.05 -30.50 -27.14
C GLU A 1098 -91.85 -29.63 -25.87
N GLU A 1099 -92.23 -28.35 -25.92
CA GLU A 1099 -92.05 -27.41 -24.79
C GLU A 1099 -92.96 -27.71 -23.58
N PHE A 1100 -93.99 -28.54 -23.76
CA PHE A 1100 -94.85 -29.04 -22.68
C PHE A 1100 -95.56 -30.33 -23.10
N THR A 1101 -95.97 -31.15 -22.13
CA THR A 1101 -96.79 -32.35 -22.39
C THR A 1101 -98.17 -31.98 -22.90
N PRO A 1102 -98.76 -32.70 -23.88
CA PRO A 1102 -100.07 -32.37 -24.42
C PRO A 1102 -101.15 -32.21 -23.34
N VAL A 1103 -101.97 -31.17 -23.45
CA VAL A 1103 -103.04 -30.84 -22.48
C VAL A 1103 -104.41 -30.93 -23.12
N THR A 1104 -105.42 -31.38 -22.38
CA THR A 1104 -106.76 -31.65 -22.91
C THR A 1104 -107.84 -30.75 -22.31
N GLY A 1105 -108.94 -30.57 -23.05
CA GLY A 1105 -110.14 -29.88 -22.59
C GLY A 1105 -111.43 -30.46 -23.18
N ASP A 1106 -112.45 -30.66 -22.34
CA ASP A 1106 -113.67 -31.37 -22.77
C ASP A 1106 -114.81 -30.42 -23.18
N ILE A 1107 -115.68 -30.91 -24.07
CA ILE A 1107 -116.94 -30.26 -24.45
C ILE A 1107 -118.06 -31.27 -24.71
N LEU A 1108 -119.29 -30.92 -24.35
CA LEU A 1108 -120.48 -31.74 -24.61
C LEU A 1108 -121.37 -31.13 -25.71
N VAL A 1109 -121.65 -31.90 -26.78
CA VAL A 1109 -122.52 -31.48 -27.89
C VAL A 1109 -123.93 -32.06 -27.77
N VAL A 1110 -124.98 -31.23 -27.74
CA VAL A 1110 -126.40 -31.66 -27.47
C VAL A 1110 -127.45 -31.15 -28.48
N LEU A 1111 -128.56 -31.88 -28.64
CA LEU A 1111 -129.72 -31.54 -29.52
C LEU A 1111 -130.72 -30.56 -28.87
N ARG A 1112 -131.51 -29.89 -29.72
CA ARG A 1112 -132.33 -28.69 -29.46
C ARG A 1112 -133.56 -28.86 -28.53
N SER A 1113 -133.73 -29.93 -27.77
CA SER A 1113 -134.97 -30.15 -26.99
C SER A 1113 -134.81 -30.69 -25.56
N LEU A 1114 -133.66 -30.50 -24.93
CA LEU A 1114 -133.52 -30.66 -23.48
C LEU A 1114 -133.02 -29.35 -22.88
N SER A 1115 -133.96 -28.45 -22.57
CA SER A 1115 -133.79 -27.60 -21.39
C SER A 1115 -134.09 -28.46 -20.16
N PRO A 1116 -133.32 -28.35 -19.07
CA PRO A 1116 -133.63 -29.08 -17.83
C PRO A 1116 -135.00 -28.65 -17.29
N PRO A 1117 -135.91 -29.57 -16.92
CA PRO A 1117 -136.95 -29.28 -15.95
C PRO A 1117 -136.34 -29.31 -14.53
N ASP A 1118 -136.36 -28.14 -13.90
CA ASP A 1118 -136.34 -27.85 -12.46
C ASP A 1118 -135.15 -28.26 -11.56
N LEU A 1119 -134.42 -27.20 -11.17
CA LEU A 1119 -133.53 -27.03 -10.03
C LEU A 1119 -134.23 -27.25 -8.67
N VAL A 1120 -133.76 -28.15 -7.79
CA VAL A 1120 -133.80 -28.00 -6.31
C VAL A 1120 -132.78 -28.96 -5.66
N GLY A 1121 -131.89 -28.45 -4.79
CA GLY A 1121 -131.26 -29.28 -3.73
C GLY A 1121 -129.79 -29.02 -3.44
N ARG A 1122 -129.55 -28.16 -2.45
CA ARG A 1122 -128.27 -27.75 -1.83
C ARG A 1122 -127.31 -28.88 -1.46
N GLY A 1123 -126.01 -28.54 -1.46
CA GLY A 1123 -124.92 -29.25 -0.79
C GLY A 1123 -123.58 -28.85 -1.34
#